data_AF-A0A419GSN1-F1
#
_entry.id   AF-A0A419GSN1-F1
#
_cell.length_a   1.000
_cell.length_b   1.000
_cell.length_c   1.000
_cell.angle_alpha   90.00
_cell.angle_beta   90.00
_cell.angle_gamma   90.00
#
_symmetry.space_group_name_H-M   'P 1'
#
loop_
_entity.id
_entity.type
_entity.pdbx_description
1 polymer ?
#
loop_
_entity_poly.entity_id
_entity_poly.type
_entity_poly.pdbx_seq_one_letter_code
_entity_poly.pdbx_strand_id
1 'polypeptide(L)'
;MPETAATTIRPARAVPVMLTASMLLLTLLWALVFPGRSLAMTPSEPVRGVSGVTPAQLEAELASVNPAHIHPGIANLYVEWGYRFGIRADIAFAQMLHETNFLRYGGDVQPHQNNFAGIGATGGGNPGNSFVNAEAGVIAHYAHLAWYVFPGHRNEYCNTGWDPRHFGTGHADSVDVIGDLAGRWAVPGHGYGEAIARYATRIGTRPASGRRLGSFNETPGTDQGALGSEYFFSWYDSLPANGMKGNWIMVGNQGSGEATVEIYISGRRMNDPANPGNSYFTIPEGGRVTPSFRSVMGGPVRVLCLTGQPLIVSQRVLFRDSFSEVMGIPASSLSRSWEFTWYDAVPRDGIVNNWILVSNPGTQPADVDIIVAGNVVARYSEADGNPLAPGATVTPRFPGLTGGPVLVVSTNNQPIIASQRVLYRDSFNEVTGMPSEKLASDYRFTWYDADKLNGMNRCWVLVANRGQEPAEVEIRVGGLTKAVYAAAGGNAIPPGGIVTPEFPSLTDGPVQVVSTNGQPLLASQRTIFRDSFEENPGTLPASLSADQWFTWYDSRLVDYMRGDWLLVSNQGTGQATVEIYIGGVKMNDPANPGNDWFTVPEGGRITPQFENVMGGPVLVRSVTGQPLLTSQRVLFKEGLNR
;
A
#
# COMPACT_ATOMS: atom_id res chain seq x y z
N MET A 1 -39.48 -84.18 -5.39
CA MET A 1 -38.51 -85.28 -5.56
C MET A 1 -38.38 -85.57 -7.05
N PRO A 2 -37.20 -85.89 -7.60
CA PRO A 2 -35.83 -86.01 -7.03
C PRO A 2 -34.88 -84.93 -7.65
N GLU A 3 -33.72 -84.52 -7.09
CA GLU A 3 -32.41 -85.22 -6.92
C GLU A 3 -31.94 -85.92 -8.23
N THR A 4 -30.77 -85.72 -8.85
CA THR A 4 -29.40 -85.42 -8.40
C THR A 4 -28.49 -85.00 -9.59
N ALA A 5 -27.50 -84.16 -9.29
CA ALA A 5 -26.08 -84.12 -9.69
C ALA A 5 -25.55 -84.31 -11.15
N ALA A 6 -24.68 -83.33 -11.50
CA ALA A 6 -23.29 -83.46 -11.99
C ALA A 6 -22.93 -83.20 -13.48
N THR A 7 -22.13 -82.11 -13.67
CA THR A 7 -21.01 -81.88 -14.63
C THR A 7 -21.33 -81.78 -16.13
N THR A 8 -20.84 -80.83 -16.97
CA THR A 8 -19.76 -79.83 -16.93
C THR A 8 -19.92 -78.87 -18.12
N ILE A 9 -19.11 -77.79 -18.15
CA ILE A 9 -18.75 -76.86 -19.26
C ILE A 9 -19.45 -75.48 -19.20
N ARG A 10 -18.62 -74.47 -18.91
CA ARG A 10 -18.94 -73.03 -18.89
C ARG A 10 -18.98 -72.45 -20.32
N PRO A 11 -19.87 -71.49 -20.62
CA PRO A 11 -19.63 -70.49 -21.64
C PRO A 11 -19.21 -69.14 -21.04
N ALA A 12 -18.33 -68.44 -21.77
CA ALA A 12 -17.77 -67.15 -21.43
C ALA A 12 -18.85 -66.07 -21.24
N ARG A 13 -18.72 -65.26 -20.18
CA ARG A 13 -19.51 -64.04 -19.98
C ARG A 13 -18.61 -62.81 -20.10
N ALA A 14 -19.14 -61.84 -20.83
CA ALA A 14 -18.58 -60.54 -21.12
C ALA A 14 -18.10 -59.80 -19.87
N VAL A 15 -16.98 -59.10 -20.03
CA VAL A 15 -16.38 -58.19 -19.05
C VAL A 15 -17.17 -56.88 -19.02
N PRO A 16 -17.74 -56.46 -17.88
CA PRO A 16 -18.12 -55.08 -17.65
C PRO A 16 -16.95 -54.33 -17.01
N VAL A 17 -16.61 -53.18 -17.58
CA VAL A 17 -15.64 -52.23 -17.02
C VAL A 17 -16.24 -51.63 -15.75
N MET A 18 -15.69 -52.03 -14.60
CA MET A 18 -15.96 -51.44 -13.29
C MET A 18 -14.64 -50.78 -12.84
N LEU A 19 -14.55 -49.45 -12.95
CA LEU A 19 -13.46 -48.67 -12.37
C LEU A 19 -13.68 -48.60 -10.86
N THR A 20 -12.94 -49.43 -10.12
CA THR A 20 -12.92 -49.42 -8.65
C THR A 20 -11.91 -48.38 -8.14
N ALA A 21 -12.38 -47.50 -7.26
CA ALA A 21 -11.56 -46.58 -6.49
C ALA A 21 -10.63 -47.36 -5.54
N SER A 22 -9.36 -47.52 -5.90
CA SER A 22 -8.30 -48.01 -5.01
C SER A 22 -6.91 -47.77 -5.60
N MET A 23 -6.52 -46.50 -5.80
CA MET A 23 -5.11 -46.16 -6.07
C MET A 23 -4.75 -44.69 -5.80
N LEU A 24 -5.42 -44.03 -4.83
CA LEU A 24 -5.15 -42.61 -4.52
C LEU A 24 -4.87 -42.32 -3.04
N LEU A 25 -4.49 -43.33 -2.25
CA LEU A 25 -4.30 -43.17 -0.79
C LEU A 25 -2.91 -43.55 -0.26
N LEU A 26 -1.88 -43.70 -1.11
CA LEU A 26 -0.51 -44.01 -0.64
C LEU A 26 0.60 -43.04 -1.04
N THR A 27 0.30 -41.93 -1.74
CA THR A 27 1.29 -40.87 -2.02
C THR A 27 1.07 -39.58 -1.23
N LEU A 28 0.00 -39.48 -0.42
CA LEU A 28 -0.35 -38.27 0.32
C LEU A 28 0.13 -38.23 1.78
N LEU A 29 0.91 -39.21 2.25
CA LEU A 29 1.30 -39.33 3.66
C LEU A 29 2.81 -39.22 3.92
N TRP A 30 3.56 -38.59 3.02
CA TRP A 30 4.98 -38.23 3.22
C TRP A 30 5.29 -36.72 3.08
N ALA A 31 4.26 -35.88 2.99
CA ALA A 31 4.40 -34.42 2.87
C ALA A 31 4.01 -33.64 4.14
N LEU A 32 3.77 -34.33 5.27
CA LEU A 32 3.29 -33.70 6.52
C LEU A 32 4.28 -33.72 7.69
N VAL A 33 5.55 -34.06 7.44
CA VAL A 33 6.61 -33.87 8.43
C VAL A 33 7.83 -33.38 7.68
N PHE A 34 8.08 -32.06 7.75
CA PHE A 34 9.25 -31.26 7.35
C PHE A 34 8.83 -30.05 6.48
N PRO A 35 9.09 -28.81 6.92
CA PRO A 35 8.88 -27.63 6.08
C PRO A 35 9.77 -27.74 4.83
N GLY A 36 9.24 -27.30 3.69
CA GLY A 36 9.74 -27.58 2.34
C GLY A 36 11.25 -27.46 2.17
N ARG A 37 11.89 -28.56 1.77
CA ARG A 37 13.15 -28.49 1.04
C ARG A 37 12.83 -27.99 -0.36
N SER A 38 13.25 -26.76 -0.68
CA SER A 38 13.46 -26.34 -2.07
C SER A 38 14.28 -27.43 -2.77
N LEU A 39 13.77 -27.99 -3.86
CA LEU A 39 14.58 -28.85 -4.73
C LEU A 39 15.78 -28.04 -5.23
N ALA A 40 16.95 -28.68 -5.32
CA ALA A 40 18.15 -28.02 -5.85
C ALA A 40 17.93 -27.69 -7.34
N MET A 41 18.27 -26.46 -7.75
CA MET A 41 18.24 -26.07 -9.15
C MET A 41 19.31 -26.83 -9.93
N THR A 42 19.01 -27.14 -11.18
CA THR A 42 19.92 -27.88 -12.07
C THR A 42 20.13 -27.11 -13.38
N PRO A 43 21.12 -27.48 -14.21
CA PRO A 43 21.32 -26.84 -15.51
C PRO A 43 20.13 -26.94 -16.47
N SER A 44 19.13 -27.80 -16.22
CA SER A 44 17.91 -27.89 -17.05
C SER A 44 16.82 -26.87 -16.68
N GLU A 45 17.06 -26.01 -15.69
CA GLU A 45 16.13 -24.95 -15.32
C GLU A 45 16.02 -23.88 -16.43
N PRO A 46 14.81 -23.39 -16.76
CA PRO A 46 14.63 -22.37 -17.78
C PRO A 46 15.26 -21.04 -17.34
N VAL A 47 15.86 -20.30 -18.28
CA VAL A 47 16.38 -18.93 -18.06
C VAL A 47 15.26 -17.89 -18.15
N ARG A 48 14.27 -18.15 -19.00
CA ARG A 48 13.09 -17.31 -19.21
C ARG A 48 12.14 -17.38 -18.01
N GLY A 49 11.44 -16.28 -17.75
CA GLY A 49 10.37 -16.19 -16.75
C GLY A 49 10.69 -15.27 -15.58
N VAL A 50 9.89 -15.36 -14.53
CA VAL A 50 10.02 -14.57 -13.31
C VAL A 50 10.31 -15.52 -12.15
N SER A 51 11.39 -15.26 -11.42
CA SER A 51 11.77 -16.03 -10.23
C SER A 51 11.00 -15.55 -8.99
N GLY A 52 10.64 -16.46 -8.09
CA GLY A 52 10.03 -16.13 -6.79
C GLY A 52 11.01 -15.67 -5.70
N VAL A 53 12.29 -15.47 -6.04
CA VAL A 53 13.32 -15.03 -5.08
C VAL A 53 13.15 -13.56 -4.73
N THR A 54 13.40 -13.24 -3.47
CA THR A 54 13.42 -11.86 -2.99
C THR A 54 14.80 -11.24 -3.19
N PRO A 55 14.93 -9.91 -3.34
CA PRO A 55 16.26 -9.30 -3.38
C PRO A 55 17.07 -9.53 -2.08
N ALA A 56 16.45 -9.95 -0.96
CA ALA A 56 17.13 -10.25 0.30
C ALA A 56 17.85 -11.59 0.19
N GLN A 57 17.27 -12.54 -0.53
CA GLN A 57 17.91 -13.81 -0.81
C GLN A 57 19.11 -13.62 -1.73
N LEU A 58 19.00 -12.73 -2.73
CA LEU A 58 20.11 -12.33 -3.59
C LEU A 58 21.22 -11.64 -2.80
N GLU A 59 20.86 -10.63 -2.01
CA GLU A 59 21.80 -9.84 -1.21
C GLU A 59 22.45 -10.68 -0.11
N ALA A 60 21.70 -11.52 0.60
CA ALA A 60 22.25 -12.42 1.61
C ALA A 60 23.25 -13.42 1.03
N GLU A 61 23.04 -13.86 -0.20
CA GLU A 61 24.00 -14.71 -0.90
C GLU A 61 25.25 -13.92 -1.30
N LEU A 62 25.10 -12.72 -1.88
CA LEU A 62 26.22 -11.84 -2.21
C LEU A 62 27.07 -11.50 -0.97
N ALA A 63 26.43 -11.00 0.08
CA ALA A 63 27.05 -10.61 1.33
C ALA A 63 27.67 -11.78 2.11
N SER A 64 27.28 -13.03 1.82
CA SER A 64 27.91 -14.20 2.42
C SER A 64 29.39 -14.36 2.05
N VAL A 65 29.82 -13.70 0.97
CA VAL A 65 31.22 -13.70 0.50
C VAL A 65 31.80 -12.29 0.48
N ASN A 66 31.00 -11.28 0.09
CA ASN A 66 31.45 -9.89 -0.02
C ASN A 66 30.49 -8.92 0.67
N PRO A 67 30.45 -8.90 2.01
CA PRO A 67 29.54 -8.03 2.77
C PRO A 67 29.87 -6.53 2.65
N ALA A 68 31.05 -6.18 2.10
CA ALA A 68 31.52 -4.80 1.95
C ALA A 68 31.56 -4.33 0.48
N HIS A 69 30.79 -4.99 -0.41
CA HIS A 69 30.71 -4.59 -1.81
C HIS A 69 30.23 -3.13 -1.96
N ILE A 70 30.71 -2.45 -3.00
CA ILE A 70 30.46 -1.01 -3.21
C ILE A 70 29.17 -0.68 -3.98
N HIS A 71 28.29 -1.66 -4.19
CA HIS A 71 27.12 -1.55 -5.09
C HIS A 71 25.80 -1.64 -4.32
N PRO A 72 25.40 -0.59 -3.59
CA PRO A 72 24.25 -0.65 -2.69
C PRO A 72 22.94 -0.86 -3.47
N GLY A 73 22.17 -1.87 -3.07
CA GLY A 73 20.87 -2.17 -3.67
C GLY A 73 20.90 -2.88 -5.02
N ILE A 74 22.05 -3.43 -5.42
CA ILE A 74 22.20 -4.18 -6.68
C ILE A 74 21.20 -5.35 -6.80
N ALA A 75 20.90 -6.05 -5.70
CA ALA A 75 19.88 -7.09 -5.69
C ALA A 75 18.49 -6.61 -6.14
N ASN A 76 18.07 -5.41 -5.70
CA ASN A 76 16.78 -4.84 -6.11
C ASN A 76 16.75 -4.56 -7.62
N LEU A 77 17.85 -4.05 -8.17
CA LEU A 77 17.98 -3.81 -9.61
C LEU A 77 17.81 -5.10 -10.41
N TYR A 78 18.40 -6.21 -9.96
CA TYR A 78 18.24 -7.49 -10.66
C TYR A 78 16.80 -8.01 -10.64
N VAL A 79 16.10 -7.90 -9.51
CA VAL A 79 14.69 -8.31 -9.45
C VAL A 79 13.82 -7.43 -10.35
N GLU A 80 14.00 -6.11 -10.29
CA GLU A 80 13.23 -5.16 -11.10
C GLU A 80 13.47 -5.37 -12.60
N TRP A 81 14.73 -5.43 -13.04
CA TRP A 81 15.06 -5.56 -14.45
C TRP A 81 14.82 -6.98 -14.99
N GLY A 82 14.99 -8.01 -14.17
CA GLY A 82 14.60 -9.38 -14.54
C GLY A 82 13.12 -9.49 -14.89
N TYR A 83 12.25 -8.83 -14.12
CA TYR A 83 10.83 -8.74 -14.43
C TYR A 83 10.59 -8.03 -15.78
N ARG A 84 11.22 -6.87 -16.01
CA ARG A 84 11.06 -6.08 -17.26
C ARG A 84 11.56 -6.80 -18.52
N PHE A 85 12.59 -7.64 -18.39
CA PHE A 85 13.11 -8.43 -19.50
C PHE A 85 12.45 -9.82 -19.62
N GLY A 86 11.69 -10.26 -18.62
CA GLY A 86 11.14 -11.62 -18.54
C GLY A 86 12.24 -12.69 -18.43
N ILE A 87 13.33 -12.39 -17.73
CA ILE A 87 14.45 -13.28 -17.44
C ILE A 87 14.54 -13.44 -15.93
N ARG A 88 14.70 -14.68 -15.44
CA ARG A 88 14.68 -14.94 -14.01
C ARG A 88 15.84 -14.26 -13.28
N ALA A 89 15.53 -13.60 -12.16
CA ALA A 89 16.50 -12.82 -11.40
C ALA A 89 17.48 -13.70 -10.61
N ASP A 90 17.04 -14.87 -10.12
CA ASP A 90 17.92 -15.86 -9.49
C ASP A 90 19.06 -16.31 -10.41
N ILE A 91 18.80 -16.49 -11.71
CA ILE A 91 19.78 -16.92 -12.71
C ILE A 91 20.72 -15.79 -13.11
N ALA A 92 20.19 -14.62 -13.51
CA ALA A 92 21.04 -13.50 -13.91
C ALA A 92 21.92 -12.97 -12.76
N PHE A 93 21.40 -13.00 -11.52
CA PHE A 93 22.19 -12.65 -10.35
C PHE A 93 23.23 -13.75 -10.02
N ALA A 94 22.87 -15.03 -10.11
CA ALA A 94 23.84 -16.13 -9.98
C ALA A 94 24.98 -16.03 -11.00
N GLN A 95 24.67 -15.61 -12.23
CA GLN A 95 25.65 -15.31 -13.26
C GLN A 95 26.56 -14.16 -12.85
N MET A 96 26.01 -13.05 -12.36
CA MET A 96 26.81 -11.95 -11.83
C MET A 96 27.74 -12.38 -10.69
N LEU A 97 27.25 -13.20 -9.75
CA LEU A 97 28.07 -13.72 -8.65
C LEU A 97 29.26 -14.52 -9.18
N HIS A 98 29.05 -15.30 -10.24
CA HIS A 98 30.10 -16.06 -10.89
C HIS A 98 31.10 -15.16 -11.64
N GLU A 99 30.62 -14.31 -12.54
CA GLU A 99 31.44 -13.45 -13.40
C GLU A 99 32.31 -12.46 -12.61
N THR A 100 31.76 -11.94 -11.52
CA THR A 100 32.42 -10.90 -10.72
C THR A 100 33.10 -11.43 -9.48
N ASN A 101 33.08 -12.75 -9.26
CA ASN A 101 33.53 -13.37 -8.02
C ASN A 101 32.90 -12.67 -6.77
N PHE A 102 31.56 -12.58 -6.75
CA PHE A 102 30.78 -11.89 -5.73
C PHE A 102 31.12 -10.39 -5.62
N LEU A 103 31.26 -9.68 -6.74
CA LEU A 103 31.68 -8.28 -6.83
C LEU A 103 33.05 -7.98 -6.20
N ARG A 104 33.87 -8.99 -5.93
CA ARG A 104 35.27 -8.80 -5.50
C ARG A 104 36.19 -8.58 -6.71
N TYR A 105 35.74 -9.05 -7.87
CA TYR A 105 36.50 -9.10 -9.10
C TYR A 105 37.82 -9.86 -8.88
N GLY A 106 38.76 -9.75 -9.81
CA GLY A 106 40.03 -10.50 -9.75
C GLY A 106 40.65 -10.80 -11.12
N GLY A 107 39.91 -10.49 -12.20
CA GLY A 107 40.42 -10.46 -13.56
C GLY A 107 40.61 -9.03 -14.08
N ASP A 108 40.47 -8.84 -15.39
CA ASP A 108 40.71 -7.54 -16.04
C ASP A 108 39.66 -6.48 -15.66
N VAL A 109 38.41 -6.90 -15.38
CA VAL A 109 37.31 -6.01 -14.99
C VAL A 109 37.44 -5.58 -13.52
N GLN A 110 37.26 -4.30 -13.25
CA GLN A 110 37.39 -3.64 -11.95
C GLN A 110 36.03 -3.28 -11.32
N PRO A 111 35.95 -3.20 -9.98
CA PRO A 111 34.71 -2.89 -9.28
C PRO A 111 33.99 -1.62 -9.71
N HIS A 112 34.73 -0.56 -10.04
CA HIS A 112 34.15 0.74 -10.41
C HIS A 112 33.58 0.77 -11.84
N GLN A 113 33.79 -0.27 -12.65
CA GLN A 113 33.31 -0.30 -14.03
C GLN A 113 31.81 -0.61 -14.14
N ASN A 114 31.15 -1.04 -13.05
CA ASN A 114 29.76 -1.52 -13.05
C ASN A 114 29.49 -2.60 -14.12
N ASN A 115 30.50 -3.37 -14.52
CA ASN A 115 30.39 -4.39 -15.55
C ASN A 115 30.21 -5.76 -14.90
N PHE A 116 28.95 -6.13 -14.68
CA PHE A 116 28.57 -7.29 -13.88
C PHE A 116 28.54 -8.62 -14.66
N ALA A 117 28.85 -8.57 -15.96
CA ALA A 117 28.73 -9.70 -16.88
C ALA A 117 29.99 -9.89 -17.75
N GLY A 118 31.07 -9.15 -17.48
CA GLY A 118 32.31 -9.23 -18.27
C GLY A 118 32.16 -8.74 -19.71
N ILE A 119 31.19 -7.86 -19.99
CA ILE A 119 30.87 -7.40 -21.35
C ILE A 119 32.11 -6.73 -21.95
N GLY A 120 32.61 -7.32 -23.04
CA GLY A 120 33.74 -6.80 -23.80
C GLY A 120 35.13 -7.11 -23.23
N ALA A 121 35.22 -7.80 -22.09
CA ALA A 121 36.50 -8.27 -21.56
C ALA A 121 36.99 -9.48 -22.36
N THR A 122 38.28 -9.52 -22.71
CA THR A 122 38.85 -10.59 -23.56
C THR A 122 40.06 -11.31 -22.95
N GLY A 123 40.46 -10.98 -21.72
CA GLY A 123 41.72 -11.44 -21.15
C GLY A 123 42.91 -10.58 -21.55
N GLY A 124 44.03 -10.74 -20.85
CA GLY A 124 45.31 -10.12 -21.19
C GLY A 124 45.41 -8.62 -20.88
N GLY A 125 44.64 -8.13 -19.90
CA GLY A 125 44.65 -6.73 -19.48
C GLY A 125 43.61 -5.84 -20.18
N ASN A 126 42.72 -6.41 -21.01
CA ASN A 126 41.62 -5.65 -21.61
C ASN A 126 40.43 -5.56 -20.62
N PRO A 127 40.14 -4.37 -20.05
CA PRO A 127 39.18 -4.24 -18.96
C PRO A 127 37.71 -4.30 -19.41
N GLY A 128 37.45 -4.42 -20.71
CA GLY A 128 36.09 -4.45 -21.25
C GLY A 128 35.34 -3.12 -21.07
N ASN A 129 34.01 -3.18 -21.17
CA ASN A 129 33.14 -2.01 -21.10
C ASN A 129 32.96 -1.49 -19.67
N SER A 130 32.57 -0.22 -19.54
CA SER A 130 32.22 0.41 -18.26
C SER A 130 30.91 1.15 -18.37
N PHE A 131 30.12 1.08 -17.30
CA PHE A 131 28.78 1.63 -17.24
C PHE A 131 28.73 2.73 -16.19
N VAL A 132 27.95 3.77 -16.49
CA VAL A 132 27.91 5.02 -15.72
C VAL A 132 27.45 4.84 -14.27
N ASN A 133 26.65 3.81 -14.00
CA ASN A 133 26.20 3.42 -12.67
C ASN A 133 25.80 1.93 -12.65
N ALA A 134 25.47 1.42 -11.46
CA ALA A 134 25.07 0.03 -11.27
C ALA A 134 23.81 -0.33 -12.07
N GLU A 135 22.83 0.58 -12.18
CA GLU A 135 21.61 0.32 -12.95
C GLU A 135 21.90 0.10 -14.43
N ALA A 136 22.71 0.96 -15.06
CA ALA A 136 23.14 0.80 -16.45
C ALA A 136 23.90 -0.52 -16.67
N GLY A 137 24.74 -0.93 -15.71
CA GLY A 137 25.43 -2.22 -15.76
C GLY A 137 24.49 -3.42 -15.68
N VAL A 138 23.45 -3.36 -14.85
CA VAL A 138 22.43 -4.42 -14.73
C VAL A 138 21.58 -4.48 -16.00
N ILE A 139 21.17 -3.33 -16.54
CA ILE A 139 20.44 -3.26 -17.82
C ILE A 139 21.30 -3.87 -18.94
N ALA A 140 22.59 -3.53 -19.02
CA ALA A 140 23.49 -4.08 -20.02
C ALA A 140 23.59 -5.60 -19.93
N HIS A 141 23.68 -6.16 -18.72
CA HIS A 141 23.70 -7.61 -18.50
C HIS A 141 22.39 -8.24 -19.00
N TYR A 142 21.22 -7.70 -18.63
CA TYR A 142 19.94 -8.24 -19.11
C TYR A 142 19.73 -8.09 -20.60
N ALA A 143 20.14 -6.96 -21.20
CA ALA A 143 20.11 -6.74 -22.64
C ALA A 143 20.98 -7.78 -23.36
N HIS A 144 22.20 -8.01 -22.86
CA HIS A 144 23.09 -9.01 -23.42
C HIS A 144 22.51 -10.43 -23.31
N LEU A 145 21.95 -10.80 -22.16
CA LEU A 145 21.26 -12.08 -21.99
C LEU A 145 20.06 -12.22 -22.91
N ALA A 146 19.27 -11.16 -23.08
CA ALA A 146 18.12 -11.17 -23.99
C ALA A 146 18.52 -11.49 -25.44
N TRP A 147 19.74 -11.11 -25.86
CA TRP A 147 20.28 -11.46 -27.19
C TRP A 147 20.39 -12.97 -27.42
N TYR A 148 20.71 -13.73 -26.36
CA TYR A 148 20.82 -15.19 -26.42
C TYR A 148 19.49 -15.89 -26.18
N VAL A 149 18.61 -15.27 -25.39
CA VAL A 149 17.41 -15.92 -24.84
C VAL A 149 16.16 -15.69 -25.69
N PHE A 150 16.08 -14.64 -26.51
CA PHE A 150 14.86 -14.34 -27.25
C PHE A 150 15.09 -14.23 -28.75
N PRO A 151 14.07 -14.49 -29.58
CA PRO A 151 14.15 -14.32 -31.04
C PRO A 151 14.19 -12.86 -31.49
N GLY A 152 14.06 -11.90 -30.57
CA GLY A 152 14.08 -10.47 -30.88
C GLY A 152 14.19 -9.58 -29.64
N HIS A 153 14.25 -8.27 -29.87
CA HIS A 153 14.31 -7.26 -28.82
C HIS A 153 13.07 -7.32 -27.92
N ARG A 154 13.32 -7.39 -26.60
CA ARG A 154 12.25 -7.50 -25.60
C ARG A 154 11.64 -6.17 -25.21
N ASN A 155 12.44 -5.11 -25.25
CA ASN A 155 12.06 -3.76 -24.85
C ASN A 155 13.05 -2.75 -25.46
N GLU A 156 12.83 -1.46 -25.18
CA GLU A 156 13.65 -0.36 -25.70
C GLU A 156 15.12 -0.40 -25.25
N TYR A 157 15.48 -1.20 -24.25
CA TYR A 157 16.84 -1.29 -23.71
C TYR A 157 17.73 -2.29 -24.47
N CYS A 158 17.15 -3.10 -25.37
CA CYS A 158 17.88 -4.00 -26.27
C CYS A 158 18.53 -3.23 -27.43
N ASN A 159 19.57 -2.43 -27.14
CA ASN A 159 20.31 -1.67 -28.15
C ASN A 159 21.75 -1.35 -27.71
N THR A 160 22.58 -0.88 -28.66
CA THR A 160 24.00 -0.57 -28.44
C THR A 160 24.28 0.55 -27.45
N GLY A 161 23.29 1.37 -27.11
CA GLY A 161 23.42 2.42 -26.09
C GLY A 161 23.43 1.87 -24.66
N TRP A 162 22.83 0.70 -24.43
CA TRP A 162 22.80 0.04 -23.11
C TRP A 162 23.75 -1.14 -23.04
N ASP A 163 23.82 -1.98 -24.08
CA ASP A 163 24.84 -3.01 -24.22
C ASP A 163 25.63 -2.78 -25.51
N PRO A 164 26.89 -2.30 -25.44
CA PRO A 164 27.73 -2.08 -26.62
C PRO A 164 27.97 -3.34 -27.48
N ARG A 165 27.70 -4.54 -26.96
CA ARG A 165 27.77 -5.81 -27.70
C ARG A 165 26.43 -6.23 -28.32
N HIS A 166 25.37 -5.45 -28.13
CA HIS A 166 24.04 -5.64 -28.71
C HIS A 166 23.94 -5.04 -30.12
N PHE A 167 24.91 -5.36 -31.00
CA PHE A 167 25.02 -4.77 -32.34
C PHE A 167 24.37 -5.67 -33.41
N GLY A 168 23.36 -5.13 -34.12
CA GLY A 168 22.65 -5.81 -35.21
C GLY A 168 21.17 -6.10 -34.91
N THR A 169 20.52 -6.86 -35.80
CA THR A 169 19.08 -7.19 -35.70
C THR A 169 18.80 -8.68 -35.53
N GLY A 170 19.81 -9.54 -35.69
CA GLY A 170 19.68 -11.00 -35.60
C GLY A 170 20.04 -11.50 -34.20
N HIS A 171 19.09 -12.13 -33.52
CA HIS A 171 19.28 -12.72 -32.19
C HIS A 171 19.74 -14.16 -32.29
N ALA A 172 20.51 -14.61 -31.31
CA ALA A 172 21.00 -15.99 -31.33
C ALA A 172 19.89 -16.99 -30.99
N ASP A 173 18.91 -16.60 -30.15
CA ASP A 173 17.79 -17.44 -29.66
C ASP A 173 18.23 -18.89 -29.40
N SER A 174 19.29 -19.01 -28.61
CA SER A 174 20.09 -20.23 -28.47
C SER A 174 20.22 -20.70 -27.03
N VAL A 175 19.59 -20.00 -26.08
CA VAL A 175 19.60 -20.31 -24.65
C VAL A 175 18.17 -20.42 -24.14
N ASP A 176 17.76 -21.64 -23.79
CA ASP A 176 16.48 -21.91 -23.14
C ASP A 176 16.66 -22.27 -21.66
N VAL A 177 17.70 -23.05 -21.34
CA VAL A 177 18.01 -23.52 -19.98
C VAL A 177 19.39 -23.04 -19.51
N ILE A 178 19.64 -23.04 -18.20
CA ILE A 178 20.92 -22.58 -17.61
C ILE A 178 22.13 -23.25 -18.26
N GLY A 179 22.04 -24.55 -18.58
CA GLY A 179 23.11 -25.32 -19.20
C GLY A 179 23.52 -24.80 -20.58
N ASP A 180 22.60 -24.15 -21.32
CA ASP A 180 22.89 -23.63 -22.66
C ASP A 180 23.89 -22.45 -22.65
N LEU A 181 24.06 -21.79 -21.51
CA LEU A 181 25.03 -20.72 -21.35
C LEU A 181 26.48 -21.24 -21.52
N ALA A 182 26.73 -22.53 -21.22
CA ALA A 182 28.02 -23.16 -21.45
C ALA A 182 28.32 -23.26 -22.96
N GLY A 183 29.46 -22.73 -23.38
CA GLY A 183 29.90 -22.72 -24.78
C GLY A 183 29.27 -21.63 -25.65
N ARG A 184 28.26 -20.89 -25.14
CA ARG A 184 27.62 -19.76 -25.83
C ARG A 184 27.96 -18.43 -25.17
N TRP A 185 27.77 -18.35 -23.85
CA TRP A 185 28.18 -17.19 -23.06
C TRP A 185 29.65 -17.30 -22.64
N ALA A 186 30.04 -18.45 -22.08
CA ALA A 186 31.40 -18.72 -21.65
C ALA A 186 32.04 -19.83 -22.51
N VAL A 187 33.20 -19.56 -23.11
CA VAL A 187 33.94 -20.51 -23.95
C VAL A 187 35.30 -20.84 -23.30
N PRO A 188 35.68 -22.13 -23.12
CA PRO A 188 34.99 -23.36 -23.57
C PRO A 188 33.80 -23.79 -22.70
N GLY A 189 33.52 -23.10 -21.59
CA GLY A 189 32.25 -23.22 -20.85
C GLY A 189 32.07 -24.44 -19.93
N HIS A 190 33.09 -25.29 -19.77
CA HIS A 190 33.00 -26.48 -18.92
C HIS A 190 32.62 -26.14 -17.47
N GLY A 191 31.51 -26.69 -16.98
CA GLY A 191 31.03 -26.50 -15.61
C GLY A 191 30.31 -25.16 -15.35
N TYR A 192 30.11 -24.33 -16.38
CA TYR A 192 29.53 -22.99 -16.22
C TYR A 192 28.06 -23.07 -15.79
N GLY A 193 27.23 -23.83 -16.52
CA GLY A 193 25.81 -23.98 -16.19
C GLY A 193 25.60 -24.59 -14.79
N GLU A 194 26.45 -25.55 -14.40
CA GLU A 194 26.45 -26.14 -13.06
C GLU A 194 26.81 -25.12 -11.98
N ALA A 195 27.76 -24.22 -12.25
CA ALA A 195 28.12 -23.15 -11.32
C ALA A 195 26.95 -22.17 -11.11
N ILE A 196 26.26 -21.77 -12.18
CA ILE A 196 25.10 -20.88 -12.11
C ILE A 196 23.96 -21.57 -11.35
N ALA A 197 23.61 -22.81 -11.70
CA ALA A 197 22.58 -23.57 -11.01
C ALA A 197 22.88 -23.74 -9.51
N ARG A 198 24.15 -23.90 -9.14
CA ARG A 198 24.59 -23.97 -7.73
C ARG A 198 24.39 -22.65 -6.99
N TYR A 199 24.74 -21.51 -7.59
CA TYR A 199 24.49 -20.22 -6.95
C TYR A 199 23.00 -19.91 -6.86
N ALA A 200 22.22 -20.21 -7.90
CA ALA A 200 20.78 -20.03 -7.91
C ALA A 200 20.09 -20.90 -6.83
N THR A 201 20.56 -22.15 -6.65
CA THR A 201 20.13 -23.01 -5.52
C THR A 201 20.43 -22.36 -4.18
N ARG A 202 21.66 -21.85 -3.99
CA ARG A 202 22.05 -21.20 -2.73
C ARG A 202 21.16 -20.00 -2.44
N ILE A 203 20.91 -19.14 -3.42
CA ILE A 203 19.96 -18.02 -3.36
C ILE A 203 18.59 -18.51 -2.89
N GLY A 204 17.99 -19.49 -3.58
CA GLY A 204 16.65 -19.99 -3.26
C GLY A 204 16.54 -20.58 -1.85
N THR A 205 17.64 -21.12 -1.33
CA THR A 205 17.71 -21.66 0.04
C THR A 205 18.08 -20.63 1.11
N ARG A 206 18.46 -19.40 0.75
CA ARG A 206 18.69 -18.35 1.74
C ARG A 206 17.36 -17.99 2.43
N PRO A 207 17.36 -17.81 3.76
CA PRO A 207 16.24 -17.12 4.38
C PRO A 207 16.17 -15.72 3.78
N ALA A 208 14.97 -15.21 3.53
CA ALA A 208 14.78 -13.81 3.16
C ALA A 208 15.13 -12.93 4.37
N SER A 209 16.42 -12.75 4.65
CA SER A 209 16.93 -11.93 5.74
C SER A 209 17.06 -10.49 5.22
N GLY A 210 15.93 -9.80 5.15
CA GLY A 210 15.84 -8.38 4.82
C GLY A 210 14.45 -7.85 5.16
N ARG A 211 14.39 -6.64 5.73
CA ARG A 211 13.12 -5.93 5.95
C ARG A 211 12.52 -5.57 4.58
N ARG A 212 11.29 -6.03 4.29
CA ARG A 212 10.55 -5.57 3.11
C ARG A 212 10.10 -4.13 3.36
N LEU A 213 10.57 -3.21 2.53
CA LEU A 213 10.10 -1.83 2.52
C LEU A 213 8.88 -1.71 1.63
N GLY A 214 8.03 -0.75 1.98
CA GLY A 214 6.76 -0.49 1.33
C GLY A 214 5.93 0.32 2.27
N SER A 215 5.52 1.49 1.81
CA SER A 215 4.45 2.26 2.42
C SER A 215 3.18 1.98 1.64
N PHE A 216 2.07 1.88 2.33
CA PHE A 216 0.79 2.07 1.68
C PHE A 216 -0.03 3.07 2.47
N ASN A 217 -1.01 3.65 1.81
CA ASN A 217 -2.01 4.50 2.44
C ASN A 217 -3.36 4.19 1.83
N GLU A 218 -4.38 4.29 2.65
CA GLU A 218 -5.75 4.07 2.24
C GLU A 218 -6.59 5.30 2.59
N THR A 219 -7.15 5.97 1.60
CA THR A 219 -7.94 7.19 1.80
C THR A 219 -9.42 6.88 1.52
N PRO A 220 -10.34 7.06 2.47
CA PRO A 220 -11.77 6.88 2.22
C PRO A 220 -12.31 7.86 1.17
N GLY A 221 -13.27 7.42 0.37
CA GLY A 221 -13.99 8.29 -0.57
C GLY A 221 -14.81 9.35 0.15
N THR A 222 -14.99 10.50 -0.50
CA THR A 222 -15.83 11.58 0.01
C THR A 222 -17.16 11.62 -0.75
N ASP A 223 -18.26 11.61 0.00
CA ASP A 223 -19.61 11.80 -0.55
C ASP A 223 -19.73 13.16 -1.27
N GLN A 224 -20.31 13.14 -2.48
CA GLN A 224 -20.74 14.34 -3.20
C GLN A 224 -21.54 15.32 -2.32
N GLY A 225 -22.42 14.82 -1.44
CA GLY A 225 -23.22 15.64 -0.52
C GLY A 225 -22.41 16.32 0.59
N ALA A 226 -21.20 15.84 0.87
CA ALA A 226 -20.30 16.39 1.87
C ALA A 226 -19.30 17.41 1.29
N LEU A 227 -19.32 17.64 -0.03
CA LEU A 227 -18.47 18.65 -0.66
C LEU A 227 -18.89 20.06 -0.24
N GLY A 228 -17.92 20.93 -0.04
CA GLY A 228 -18.14 22.28 0.47
C GLY A 228 -17.18 23.30 -0.12
N SER A 229 -17.28 24.54 0.33
CA SER A 229 -16.41 25.63 -0.13
C SER A 229 -15.27 25.93 0.85
N GLU A 230 -15.21 25.26 2.00
CA GLU A 230 -14.23 25.55 3.05
C GLU A 230 -13.81 24.29 3.80
N TYR A 231 -12.49 24.12 3.94
CA TYR A 231 -11.86 22.93 4.52
C TYR A 231 -10.72 23.27 5.46
N PHE A 232 -10.47 22.37 6.41
CA PHE A 232 -9.41 22.52 7.40
C PHE A 232 -8.54 21.26 7.53
N PHE A 233 -7.29 21.48 7.91
CA PHE A 233 -6.38 20.46 8.42
C PHE A 233 -5.72 20.97 9.70
N SER A 234 -5.39 20.09 10.63
CA SER A 234 -4.78 20.48 11.90
C SER A 234 -3.38 21.10 11.71
N TRP A 235 -2.63 20.67 10.69
CA TRP A 235 -1.23 21.03 10.57
C TRP A 235 -0.67 20.91 9.16
N TYR A 236 0.29 21.77 8.86
CA TYR A 236 1.14 21.71 7.67
C TYR A 236 2.60 21.66 8.10
N ASP A 237 3.37 20.79 7.44
CA ASP A 237 4.82 20.71 7.63
C ASP A 237 5.48 20.27 6.34
N SER A 238 6.30 21.15 5.78
CA SER A 238 7.14 20.90 4.61
C SER A 238 8.59 21.28 4.90
N LEU A 239 9.04 21.09 6.15
CA LEU A 239 10.43 21.30 6.56
C LEU A 239 11.28 20.04 6.34
N PRO A 240 12.30 20.07 5.46
CA PRO A 240 13.19 18.92 5.24
C PRO A 240 13.93 18.47 6.50
N ALA A 241 14.22 19.39 7.42
CA ALA A 241 14.86 19.08 8.71
C ALA A 241 14.03 18.11 9.57
N ASN A 242 12.71 18.09 9.39
CA ASN A 242 11.82 17.17 10.08
C ASN A 242 11.68 15.82 9.35
N GLY A 243 12.38 15.60 8.22
CA GLY A 243 12.22 14.42 7.38
C GLY A 243 11.09 14.53 6.34
N MET A 244 10.42 15.69 6.26
CA MET A 244 9.38 15.96 5.26
C MET A 244 10.02 16.16 3.88
N LYS A 245 9.70 15.28 2.93
CA LYS A 245 10.12 15.42 1.53
C LYS A 245 9.10 16.19 0.69
N GLY A 246 7.87 16.35 1.18
CA GLY A 246 6.86 17.24 0.60
C GLY A 246 5.53 17.16 1.34
N ASN A 247 4.74 18.22 1.19
CA ASN A 247 3.40 18.34 1.78
C ASN A 247 2.55 19.14 0.80
N TRP A 248 1.51 18.52 0.24
CA TRP A 248 0.66 19.11 -0.80
C TRP A 248 -0.75 19.27 -0.27
N ILE A 249 -1.35 20.42 -0.58
CA ILE A 249 -2.80 20.61 -0.43
C ILE A 249 -3.39 20.41 -1.82
N MET A 250 -4.19 19.38 -1.99
CA MET A 250 -4.78 19.00 -3.27
C MET A 250 -6.19 19.52 -3.31
N VAL A 251 -6.52 20.36 -4.29
CA VAL A 251 -7.82 21.01 -4.39
C VAL A 251 -8.41 20.76 -5.77
N GLY A 252 -9.54 20.07 -5.84
CA GLY A 252 -10.31 19.83 -7.05
C GLY A 252 -11.62 20.61 -7.04
N ASN A 253 -11.99 21.23 -8.16
CA ASN A 253 -13.24 21.96 -8.32
C ASN A 253 -14.34 21.05 -8.89
N GLN A 254 -15.39 20.80 -8.10
CA GLN A 254 -16.56 20.00 -8.51
C GLN A 254 -17.79 20.85 -8.84
N GLY A 255 -17.62 22.18 -8.89
CA GLY A 255 -18.66 23.10 -9.30
C GLY A 255 -18.76 23.27 -10.81
N SER A 256 -19.81 23.94 -11.26
CA SER A 256 -20.10 24.23 -12.68
C SER A 256 -19.49 25.55 -13.18
N GLY A 257 -18.59 26.15 -12.39
CA GLY A 257 -17.93 27.40 -12.73
C GLY A 257 -16.52 27.44 -12.16
N GLU A 258 -15.79 28.51 -12.47
CA GLU A 258 -14.42 28.71 -11.99
C GLU A 258 -14.37 28.92 -10.46
N ALA A 259 -13.50 28.18 -9.78
CA ALA A 259 -13.22 28.34 -8.36
C ALA A 259 -12.07 29.33 -8.13
N THR A 260 -12.27 30.33 -7.28
CA THR A 260 -11.18 31.15 -6.73
C THR A 260 -10.91 30.71 -5.30
N VAL A 261 -9.72 30.17 -5.04
CA VAL A 261 -9.38 29.54 -3.77
C VAL A 261 -8.22 30.25 -3.08
N GLU A 262 -8.35 30.53 -1.79
CA GLU A 262 -7.26 30.98 -0.93
C GLU A 262 -6.85 29.86 0.04
N ILE A 263 -5.54 29.77 0.35
CA ILE A 263 -5.01 28.84 1.34
C ILE A 263 -4.32 29.64 2.43
N TYR A 264 -4.62 29.31 3.69
CA TYR A 264 -4.03 29.91 4.88
C TYR A 264 -3.32 28.83 5.70
N ILE A 265 -2.15 29.16 6.25
CA ILE A 265 -1.42 28.32 7.20
C ILE A 265 -1.08 29.18 8.42
N SER A 266 -1.53 28.78 9.61
CA SER A 266 -1.41 29.59 10.84
C SER A 266 -1.90 31.02 10.65
N GLY A 267 -3.07 31.17 10.02
CA GLY A 267 -3.69 32.46 9.71
C GLY A 267 -2.99 33.29 8.62
N ARG A 268 -1.82 32.89 8.14
CA ARG A 268 -1.12 33.57 7.06
C ARG A 268 -1.64 33.09 5.71
N ARG A 269 -2.11 34.03 4.87
CA ARG A 269 -2.45 33.73 3.46
C ARG A 269 -1.21 33.35 2.67
N MET A 270 -1.30 32.26 1.92
CA MET A 270 -0.21 31.70 1.14
C MET A 270 -0.31 32.15 -0.33
N ASN A 271 0.83 32.47 -0.94
CA ASN A 271 0.89 32.78 -2.36
C ASN A 271 1.05 31.50 -3.19
N ASP A 272 0.52 31.51 -4.41
CA ASP A 272 0.70 30.42 -5.36
C ASP A 272 2.20 30.21 -5.64
N PRO A 273 2.79 29.05 -5.30
CA PRO A 273 4.20 28.78 -5.57
C PRO A 273 4.56 28.83 -7.06
N ALA A 274 3.61 28.53 -7.95
CA ALA A 274 3.81 28.62 -9.40
C ALA A 274 3.66 30.06 -9.92
N ASN A 275 2.89 30.90 -9.22
CA ASN A 275 2.65 32.31 -9.56
C ASN A 275 2.75 33.21 -8.32
N PRO A 276 3.97 33.53 -7.82
CA PRO A 276 4.15 34.15 -6.51
C PRO A 276 3.51 35.54 -6.30
N GLY A 277 3.11 36.21 -7.40
CA GLY A 277 2.34 37.46 -7.36
C GLY A 277 0.86 37.27 -7.02
N ASN A 278 0.36 36.04 -7.12
CA ASN A 278 -1.02 35.69 -6.82
C ASN A 278 -1.11 35.09 -5.42
N SER A 279 -2.04 35.60 -4.62
CA SER A 279 -2.34 35.10 -3.29
C SER A 279 -3.57 34.19 -3.24
N TYR A 280 -3.95 33.68 -4.40
CA TYR A 280 -5.11 32.84 -4.64
C TYR A 280 -4.81 31.91 -5.82
N PHE A 281 -5.62 30.88 -5.96
CA PHE A 281 -5.59 29.90 -7.03
C PHE A 281 -6.88 29.98 -7.83
N THR A 282 -6.77 29.91 -9.14
CA THR A 282 -7.93 29.80 -10.04
C THR A 282 -8.01 28.39 -10.55
N ILE A 283 -9.17 27.76 -10.42
CA ILE A 283 -9.39 26.36 -10.81
C ILE A 283 -10.62 26.30 -11.74
N PRO A 284 -10.47 25.92 -13.01
CA PRO A 284 -11.62 25.77 -13.91
C PRO A 284 -12.55 24.64 -13.43
N GLU A 285 -13.76 24.56 -13.98
CA GLU A 285 -14.68 23.43 -13.76
C GLU A 285 -13.97 22.10 -14.06
N GLY A 286 -14.10 21.13 -13.15
CA GLY A 286 -13.42 19.83 -13.23
C GLY A 286 -11.90 19.87 -13.08
N GLY A 287 -11.32 21.07 -12.92
CA GLY A 287 -9.89 21.27 -12.76
C GLY A 287 -9.39 20.99 -11.34
N ARG A 288 -8.07 21.07 -11.16
CA ARG A 288 -7.43 20.95 -9.86
C ARG A 288 -6.13 21.75 -9.76
N VAL A 289 -5.70 22.01 -8.53
CA VAL A 289 -4.35 22.51 -8.20
C VAL A 289 -3.76 21.68 -7.05
N THR A 290 -2.43 21.60 -7.01
CA THR A 290 -1.69 20.83 -5.99
C THR A 290 -0.52 21.64 -5.40
N PRO A 291 -0.77 22.82 -4.79
CA PRO A 291 0.30 23.61 -4.20
C PRO A 291 1.04 22.89 -3.08
N SER A 292 2.36 23.13 -3.03
CA SER A 292 3.21 22.82 -1.89
C SER A 292 4.03 24.06 -1.54
N PHE A 293 3.98 24.44 -0.27
CA PHE A 293 4.69 25.57 0.29
C PHE A 293 5.95 25.07 0.99
N ARG A 294 7.09 25.16 0.30
CA ARG A 294 8.38 24.68 0.80
C ARG A 294 8.80 25.46 2.05
N SER A 295 9.36 24.76 3.04
CA SER A 295 9.88 25.35 4.27
C SER A 295 8.84 26.09 5.12
N VAL A 296 7.56 25.80 4.91
CA VAL A 296 6.46 26.28 5.75
C VAL A 296 6.07 25.18 6.73
N MET A 297 5.79 25.58 7.97
CA MET A 297 5.26 24.72 9.01
C MET A 297 4.32 25.53 9.89
N GLY A 298 3.20 24.94 10.28
CA GLY A 298 2.19 25.57 11.14
C GLY A 298 0.80 25.02 10.90
N GLY A 299 -0.14 25.37 11.77
CA GLY A 299 -1.55 25.07 11.63
C GLY A 299 -2.43 26.10 12.35
N PRO A 300 -3.76 26.02 12.19
CA PRO A 300 -4.43 25.13 11.25
C PRO A 300 -4.17 25.55 9.80
N VAL A 301 -4.39 24.62 8.87
CA VAL A 301 -4.54 24.92 7.46
C VAL A 301 -6.01 25.22 7.19
N ARG A 302 -6.29 26.26 6.41
CA ARG A 302 -7.63 26.60 5.94
C ARG A 302 -7.60 26.77 4.43
N VAL A 303 -8.49 26.08 3.72
CA VAL A 303 -8.71 26.20 2.28
C VAL A 303 -10.09 26.81 2.08
N LEU A 304 -10.17 27.94 1.40
CA LEU A 304 -11.40 28.72 1.26
C LEU A 304 -11.67 29.04 -0.22
N CYS A 305 -12.82 28.60 -0.73
CA CYS A 305 -13.34 28.95 -2.05
C CYS A 305 -14.19 30.23 -1.96
N LEU A 306 -13.66 31.34 -2.47
CA LEU A 306 -14.31 32.65 -2.47
C LEU A 306 -15.52 32.71 -3.40
N THR A 307 -15.54 31.88 -4.46
CA THR A 307 -16.67 31.81 -5.41
C THR A 307 -17.74 30.79 -4.99
N GLY A 308 -17.57 30.13 -3.84
CA GLY A 308 -18.55 29.20 -3.29
C GLY A 308 -18.73 27.88 -4.06
N GLN A 309 -17.87 27.58 -5.05
CA GLN A 309 -17.90 26.30 -5.75
C GLN A 309 -17.60 25.15 -4.78
N PRO A 310 -18.30 24.00 -4.90
CA PRO A 310 -17.98 22.81 -4.12
C PRO A 310 -16.61 22.28 -4.53
N LEU A 311 -15.75 22.10 -3.54
CA LEU A 311 -14.40 21.56 -3.69
C LEU A 311 -14.33 20.13 -3.15
N ILE A 312 -13.35 19.38 -3.64
CA ILE A 312 -12.78 18.24 -2.93
C ILE A 312 -11.35 18.57 -2.54
N VAL A 313 -10.99 18.29 -1.29
CA VAL A 313 -9.70 18.69 -0.73
C VAL A 313 -9.07 17.54 0.06
N SER A 314 -7.79 17.27 -0.18
CA SER A 314 -6.97 16.33 0.61
C SER A 314 -5.60 16.94 0.89
N GLN A 315 -4.93 16.42 1.92
CA GLN A 315 -3.55 16.77 2.23
C GLN A 315 -2.69 15.53 2.14
N ARG A 316 -1.62 15.63 1.35
CA ARG A 316 -0.69 14.54 1.07
C ARG A 316 0.69 14.86 1.60
N VAL A 317 1.24 14.00 2.44
CA VAL A 317 2.55 14.16 3.07
C VAL A 317 3.48 13.02 2.62
N LEU A 318 4.66 13.41 2.14
CA LEU A 318 5.78 12.50 1.97
C LEU A 318 6.76 12.71 3.12
N PHE A 319 6.89 11.69 3.96
CA PHE A 319 7.85 11.67 5.06
C PHE A 319 8.86 10.55 4.81
N ARG A 320 10.14 10.91 4.63
CA ARG A 320 11.20 9.97 4.26
C ARG A 320 10.81 9.10 3.05
N ASP A 321 10.61 7.82 3.23
CA ASP A 321 10.18 6.88 2.18
C ASP A 321 8.79 6.31 2.45
N SER A 322 7.99 7.06 3.23
CA SER A 322 6.58 6.80 3.48
C SER A 322 5.69 7.91 2.94
N PHE A 323 4.42 7.56 2.82
CA PHE A 323 3.35 8.34 2.23
C PHE A 323 2.15 8.31 3.18
N SER A 324 1.52 9.46 3.41
CA SER A 324 0.24 9.54 4.13
C SER A 324 -0.67 10.61 3.52
N GLU A 325 -1.95 10.33 3.42
CA GLU A 325 -2.95 11.24 2.86
C GLU A 325 -4.28 11.18 3.60
N VAL A 326 -4.79 12.36 3.96
CA VAL A 326 -6.06 12.54 4.67
C VAL A 326 -6.97 13.48 3.90
N MET A 327 -8.28 13.21 3.95
CA MET A 327 -9.28 14.13 3.43
C MET A 327 -9.41 15.37 4.33
N GLY A 328 -9.71 16.51 3.72
CA GLY A 328 -9.95 17.76 4.46
C GLY A 328 -11.22 17.70 5.28
N ILE A 329 -11.21 18.34 6.45
CA ILE A 329 -12.39 18.47 7.31
C ILE A 329 -13.24 19.63 6.77
N PRO A 330 -14.48 19.40 6.28
CA PRO A 330 -15.34 20.49 5.85
C PRO A 330 -15.69 21.42 7.02
N ALA A 331 -15.86 22.71 6.76
CA ALA A 331 -16.26 23.68 7.80
C ALA A 331 -17.55 23.28 8.54
N SER A 332 -18.49 22.64 7.84
CA SER A 332 -19.74 22.11 8.39
C SER A 332 -19.55 20.92 9.35
N SER A 333 -18.35 20.33 9.38
CA SER A 333 -17.99 19.20 10.24
C SER A 333 -17.04 19.60 11.37
N LEU A 334 -16.79 20.89 11.57
CA LEU A 334 -16.10 21.37 12.77
C LEU A 334 -16.90 21.01 14.02
N SER A 335 -16.20 20.53 15.05
CA SER A 335 -16.82 20.04 16.28
C SER A 335 -16.12 20.59 17.52
N ARG A 336 -16.81 20.50 18.65
CA ARG A 336 -16.28 20.79 19.98
C ARG A 336 -15.56 19.60 20.58
N SER A 337 -15.73 18.40 20.05
CA SER A 337 -15.14 17.19 20.62
C SER A 337 -14.78 16.17 19.56
N TRP A 338 -13.57 15.61 19.67
CA TRP A 338 -12.97 14.70 18.69
C TRP A 338 -12.36 13.50 19.38
N GLU A 339 -12.53 12.31 18.79
CA GLU A 339 -12.10 11.07 19.40
C GLU A 339 -11.20 10.20 18.51
N PHE A 340 -10.31 9.47 19.17
CA PHE A 340 -9.43 8.46 18.58
C PHE A 340 -9.57 7.16 19.38
N THR A 341 -9.37 6.00 18.75
CA THR A 341 -9.48 4.70 19.43
C THR A 341 -8.33 4.45 20.42
N TRP A 342 -7.20 5.16 20.32
CA TRP A 342 -6.00 4.88 21.12
C TRP A 342 -4.96 6.03 21.14
N TYR A 343 -3.97 5.88 22.01
CA TYR A 343 -2.72 6.63 22.06
C TYR A 343 -1.59 5.70 22.51
N ASP A 344 -0.42 5.76 21.88
CA ASP A 344 0.79 5.06 22.35
C ASP A 344 2.06 5.83 22.01
N ALA A 345 2.60 6.53 23.00
CA ALA A 345 3.91 7.18 22.91
C ALA A 345 4.98 6.42 23.70
N VAL A 346 4.83 5.10 23.85
CA VAL A 346 5.86 4.20 24.38
C VAL A 346 6.65 3.62 23.21
N PRO A 347 7.95 3.92 23.06
CA PRO A 347 8.74 3.37 21.96
C PRO A 347 8.98 1.87 22.12
N ARG A 348 8.22 1.04 21.40
CA ARG A 348 8.33 -0.43 21.34
C ARG A 348 7.58 -0.98 20.14
N ASP A 349 7.88 -2.22 19.75
CA ASP A 349 7.18 -2.95 18.67
C ASP A 349 7.12 -2.21 17.31
N GLY A 350 8.06 -1.29 17.10
CA GLY A 350 8.15 -0.42 15.94
C GLY A 350 7.48 0.95 16.11
N ILE A 351 6.63 1.17 17.11
CA ILE A 351 6.18 2.51 17.45
C ILE A 351 7.39 3.33 17.90
N VAL A 352 7.59 4.48 17.28
CA VAL A 352 8.65 5.44 17.62
C VAL A 352 8.06 6.60 18.40
N ASN A 353 6.93 7.13 17.95
CA ASN A 353 6.28 8.25 18.60
C ASN A 353 4.80 8.36 18.20
N ASN A 354 4.01 8.98 19.05
CA ASN A 354 2.62 9.33 18.81
C ASN A 354 2.32 10.68 19.47
N TRP A 355 1.68 11.58 18.76
CA TRP A 355 1.29 12.88 19.31
C TRP A 355 -0.04 13.36 18.76
N ILE A 356 -0.69 14.21 19.55
CA ILE A 356 -1.99 14.78 19.22
C ILE A 356 -1.75 16.20 18.70
N LEU A 357 -2.51 16.60 17.69
CA LEU A 357 -2.57 17.96 17.17
C LEU A 357 -3.97 18.48 17.45
N VAL A 358 -4.06 19.64 18.11
CA VAL A 358 -5.33 20.32 18.36
C VAL A 358 -5.25 21.72 17.83
N SER A 359 -6.17 22.09 16.95
CA SER A 359 -6.18 23.41 16.31
C SER A 359 -7.50 24.12 16.54
N ASN A 360 -7.42 25.43 16.66
CA ASN A 360 -8.59 26.30 16.80
C ASN A 360 -8.83 27.05 15.48
N PRO A 361 -9.73 26.57 14.61
CA PRO A 361 -10.14 27.28 13.40
C PRO A 361 -11.15 28.41 13.68
N GLY A 362 -11.64 28.52 14.92
CA GLY A 362 -12.61 29.54 15.34
C GLY A 362 -12.00 30.94 15.48
N THR A 363 -12.85 31.89 15.86
CA THR A 363 -12.48 33.30 16.04
C THR A 363 -12.27 33.71 17.49
N GLN A 364 -12.51 32.80 18.44
CA GLN A 364 -12.35 33.04 19.89
C GLN A 364 -11.41 32.01 20.50
N PRO A 365 -10.70 32.33 21.60
CA PRO A 365 -9.85 31.36 22.30
C PRO A 365 -10.64 30.13 22.75
N ALA A 366 -10.07 28.94 22.56
CA ALA A 366 -10.66 27.67 22.96
C ALA A 366 -9.99 27.14 24.23
N ASP A 367 -10.81 26.80 25.23
CA ASP A 367 -10.39 26.00 26.37
C ASP A 367 -10.51 24.54 25.98
N VAL A 368 -9.45 23.76 26.12
CA VAL A 368 -9.33 22.40 25.60
C VAL A 368 -8.77 21.45 26.65
N ASP A 369 -9.47 20.34 26.85
CA ASP A 369 -8.97 19.17 27.58
C ASP A 369 -8.61 18.04 26.60
N ILE A 370 -7.48 17.38 26.87
CA ILE A 370 -7.10 16.13 26.22
C ILE A 370 -7.19 15.02 27.26
N ILE A 371 -8.01 14.02 26.98
CA ILE A 371 -8.35 12.92 27.87
C ILE A 371 -7.91 11.62 27.22
N VAL A 372 -7.14 10.79 27.93
CA VAL A 372 -6.72 9.46 27.48
C VAL A 372 -7.16 8.43 28.51
N ALA A 373 -7.89 7.41 28.08
CA ALA A 373 -8.44 6.37 28.96
C ALA A 373 -9.19 6.97 30.18
N GLY A 374 -9.98 8.03 29.94
CA GLY A 374 -10.78 8.72 30.97
C GLY A 374 -10.01 9.71 31.85
N ASN A 375 -8.69 9.84 31.71
CA ASN A 375 -7.88 10.77 32.51
C ASN A 375 -7.51 12.01 31.69
N VAL A 376 -7.70 13.21 32.24
CA VAL A 376 -7.20 14.46 31.64
C VAL A 376 -5.67 14.44 31.71
N VAL A 377 -5.01 14.45 30.56
CA VAL A 377 -3.53 14.41 30.43
C VAL A 377 -2.94 15.75 30.00
N ALA A 378 -3.74 16.64 29.43
CA ALA A 378 -3.38 18.04 29.18
C ALA A 378 -4.60 18.94 29.22
N ARG A 379 -4.36 20.20 29.59
CA ARG A 379 -5.33 21.29 29.59
C ARG A 379 -4.69 22.56 29.02
N TYR A 380 -5.45 23.25 28.18
CA TYR A 380 -5.16 24.59 27.66
C TYR A 380 -6.38 25.43 27.99
N SER A 381 -6.29 26.38 28.91
CA SER A 381 -7.48 27.13 29.33
C SER A 381 -7.17 28.57 29.70
N GLU A 382 -8.19 29.43 29.63
CA GLU A 382 -8.10 30.80 30.12
C GLU A 382 -7.78 30.85 31.61
N ALA A 383 -8.35 29.92 32.39
CA ALA A 383 -8.09 29.79 33.82
C ALA A 383 -6.62 29.46 34.13
N ASP A 384 -5.95 28.69 33.27
CA ASP A 384 -4.53 28.35 33.37
C ASP A 384 -3.62 29.37 32.66
N GLY A 385 -4.19 30.43 32.07
CA GLY A 385 -3.47 31.49 31.36
C GLY A 385 -2.87 31.06 30.02
N ASN A 386 -3.31 29.93 29.46
CA ASN A 386 -2.78 29.35 28.22
C ASN A 386 -3.87 28.82 27.26
N PRO A 387 -5.00 29.52 27.04
CA PRO A 387 -6.05 29.05 26.13
C PRO A 387 -5.51 28.92 24.70
N LEU A 388 -6.10 28.03 23.92
CA LEU A 388 -5.72 27.85 22.52
C LEU A 388 -6.27 29.02 21.68
N ALA A 389 -5.39 29.95 21.31
CA ALA A 389 -5.77 31.16 20.57
C ALA A 389 -6.38 30.85 19.17
N PRO A 390 -7.20 31.75 18.61
CA PRO A 390 -7.69 31.65 17.23
C PRO A 390 -6.56 31.47 16.22
N GLY A 391 -6.70 30.51 15.31
CA GLY A 391 -5.69 30.22 14.29
C GLY A 391 -4.40 29.60 14.84
N ALA A 392 -4.39 29.15 16.10
CA ALA A 392 -3.27 28.43 16.69
C ALA A 392 -3.49 26.91 16.68
N THR A 393 -2.38 26.19 16.75
CA THR A 393 -2.33 24.74 16.93
C THR A 393 -1.35 24.40 18.04
N VAL A 394 -1.72 23.45 18.89
CA VAL A 394 -0.82 22.81 19.86
C VAL A 394 -0.56 21.37 19.44
N THR A 395 0.66 20.88 19.67
CA THR A 395 1.09 19.52 19.29
C THR A 395 1.65 18.73 20.50
N PRO A 396 0.86 18.52 21.57
CA PRO A 396 1.36 17.88 22.77
C PRO A 396 1.77 16.42 22.56
N ARG A 397 2.77 16.02 23.34
CA ARG A 397 3.30 14.66 23.43
C ARG A 397 3.25 14.22 24.88
N PHE A 398 2.93 12.95 25.10
CA PHE A 398 2.87 12.36 26.43
C PHE A 398 3.81 11.14 26.49
N PRO A 399 5.14 11.33 26.54
CA PRO A 399 6.10 10.23 26.55
C PRO A 399 5.79 9.21 27.66
N GLY A 400 5.79 7.93 27.31
CA GLY A 400 5.49 6.85 28.27
C GLY A 400 4.00 6.58 28.48
N LEU A 401 3.10 7.40 27.94
CA LEU A 401 1.66 7.16 28.00
C LEU A 401 1.22 6.23 26.86
N THR A 402 0.44 5.22 27.22
CA THR A 402 -0.33 4.39 26.30
C THR A 402 -1.72 4.16 26.88
N GLY A 403 -2.74 4.12 26.03
CA GLY A 403 -4.11 3.90 26.43
C GLY A 403 -5.11 4.25 25.33
N GLY A 404 -6.36 4.42 25.72
CA GLY A 404 -7.45 4.75 24.82
C GLY A 404 -8.80 4.46 25.48
N PRO A 405 -9.91 4.94 24.91
CA PRO A 405 -9.95 5.88 23.78
C PRO A 405 -9.44 7.25 24.20
N VAL A 406 -9.18 8.11 23.21
CA VAL A 406 -8.76 9.49 23.41
C VAL A 406 -9.93 10.41 23.10
N LEU A 407 -10.16 11.41 23.95
CA LEU A 407 -11.13 12.48 23.73
C LEU A 407 -10.41 13.82 23.82
N VAL A 408 -10.53 14.64 22.78
CA VAL A 408 -10.12 16.04 22.78
C VAL A 408 -11.40 16.87 22.79
N VAL A 409 -11.60 17.71 23.80
CA VAL A 409 -12.86 18.44 23.98
C VAL A 409 -12.61 19.91 24.29
N SER A 410 -13.35 20.79 23.62
CA SER A 410 -13.44 22.19 23.98
C SER A 410 -14.46 22.38 25.11
N THR A 411 -13.99 22.84 26.27
CA THR A 411 -14.81 22.99 27.47
C THR A 411 -15.55 24.33 27.52
N ASN A 412 -15.12 25.32 26.74
CA ASN A 412 -15.77 26.61 26.57
C ASN A 412 -16.54 26.72 25.24
N ASN A 413 -16.92 25.59 24.66
CA ASN A 413 -17.81 25.52 23.51
C ASN A 413 -17.26 26.20 22.24
N GLN A 414 -15.94 26.20 22.01
CA GLN A 414 -15.37 26.64 20.73
C GLN A 414 -15.20 25.48 19.74
N PRO A 415 -15.36 25.71 18.43
CA PRO A 415 -15.03 24.70 17.44
C PRO A 415 -13.51 24.46 17.42
N ILE A 416 -13.12 23.20 17.41
CA ILE A 416 -11.74 22.76 17.29
C ILE A 416 -11.65 21.69 16.20
N ILE A 417 -10.42 21.33 15.83
CA ILE A 417 -10.13 20.11 15.06
C ILE A 417 -8.99 19.37 15.75
N ALA A 418 -9.05 18.04 15.72
CA ALA A 418 -7.99 17.21 16.25
C ALA A 418 -7.59 16.09 15.29
N SER A 419 -6.29 15.86 15.16
CA SER A 419 -5.71 14.68 14.52
C SER A 419 -4.63 14.07 15.41
N GLN A 420 -4.25 12.84 15.11
CA GLN A 420 -3.15 12.12 15.74
C GLN A 420 -2.11 11.78 14.68
N ARG A 421 -0.83 11.93 15.01
CA ARG A 421 0.27 11.50 14.16
C ARG A 421 1.04 10.38 14.81
N VAL A 422 1.37 9.38 14.02
CA VAL A 422 2.11 8.19 14.44
C VAL A 422 3.37 8.08 13.61
N LEU A 423 4.51 7.91 14.29
CA LEU A 423 5.74 7.45 13.68
C LEU A 423 5.93 5.98 14.04
N TYR A 424 5.94 5.13 13.02
CA TYR A 424 6.22 3.72 13.15
C TYR A 424 7.46 3.36 12.33
N ARG A 425 8.54 3.04 13.02
CA ARG A 425 9.88 2.86 12.47
C ARG A 425 10.26 4.10 11.64
N ASP A 426 10.28 4.00 10.32
CA ASP A 426 10.57 5.11 9.41
C ASP A 426 9.33 5.62 8.64
N SER A 427 8.15 5.07 8.96
CA SER A 427 6.88 5.46 8.37
C SER A 427 6.11 6.46 9.22
N PHE A 428 5.24 7.20 8.54
CA PHE A 428 4.40 8.25 9.08
C PHE A 428 2.95 8.00 8.66
N ASN A 429 2.03 8.17 9.60
CA ASN A 429 0.59 8.16 9.35
C ASN A 429 -0.08 9.27 10.16
N GLU A 430 -1.09 9.92 9.57
CA GLU A 430 -1.95 10.89 10.24
C GLU A 430 -3.39 10.39 10.25
N VAL A 431 -4.03 10.44 11.42
CA VAL A 431 -5.40 9.99 11.65
C VAL A 431 -6.24 11.18 12.10
N THR A 432 -7.22 11.57 11.29
CA THR A 432 -8.23 12.57 11.70
C THR A 432 -9.17 11.95 12.72
N GLY A 433 -9.48 12.67 13.81
CA GLY A 433 -10.41 12.19 14.83
C GLY A 433 -11.85 12.09 14.31
N MET A 434 -12.69 11.33 15.00
CA MET A 434 -14.14 11.32 14.75
C MET A 434 -14.82 12.34 15.67
N PRO A 435 -15.65 13.27 15.17
CA PRO A 435 -16.47 14.11 16.03
C PRO A 435 -17.36 13.27 16.96
N SER A 436 -17.37 13.55 18.27
CA SER A 436 -18.12 12.73 19.24
C SER A 436 -19.61 12.66 18.94
N GLU A 437 -20.20 13.72 18.38
CA GLU A 437 -21.60 13.78 17.97
C GLU A 437 -21.93 12.94 16.74
N LYS A 438 -20.91 12.47 16.00
CA LYS A 438 -21.06 11.58 14.83
C LYS A 438 -20.80 10.11 15.16
N LEU A 439 -20.47 9.78 16.40
CA LEU A 439 -20.29 8.38 16.82
C LEU A 439 -21.58 7.59 16.55
N ALA A 440 -21.42 6.41 15.97
CA ALA A 440 -22.54 5.59 15.52
C ALA A 440 -22.44 4.16 16.05
N SER A 441 -23.52 3.40 15.87
CA SER A 441 -23.54 1.96 16.15
C SER A 441 -23.10 1.10 14.96
N ASP A 442 -22.72 1.68 13.81
CA ASP A 442 -22.31 0.96 12.60
C ASP A 442 -21.12 1.68 11.93
N TYR A 443 -20.05 0.93 11.65
CA TYR A 443 -18.87 1.40 10.92
C TYR A 443 -18.48 0.41 9.82
N ARG A 444 -17.94 0.94 8.72
CA ARG A 444 -17.58 0.18 7.52
C ARG A 444 -16.13 0.41 7.11
N PHE A 445 -15.52 -0.63 6.55
CA PHE A 445 -14.23 -0.56 5.84
C PHE A 445 -14.32 -1.35 4.54
N THR A 446 -13.65 -0.90 3.48
CA THR A 446 -13.73 -1.51 2.15
C THR A 446 -13.12 -2.92 2.08
N TRP A 447 -12.23 -3.27 3.00
CA TRP A 447 -11.44 -4.51 2.95
C TRP A 447 -10.88 -4.91 4.32
N TYR A 448 -10.47 -6.17 4.41
CA TYR A 448 -9.61 -6.71 5.44
C TYR A 448 -8.56 -7.63 4.81
N ASP A 449 -7.28 -7.44 5.12
CA ASP A 449 -6.21 -8.27 4.60
C ASP A 449 -5.13 -8.48 5.66
N ALA A 450 -5.08 -9.70 6.20
CA ALA A 450 -4.06 -10.16 7.13
C ALA A 450 -3.19 -11.27 6.53
N ASP A 451 -3.10 -11.35 5.19
CA ASP A 451 -2.21 -12.29 4.52
C ASP A 451 -0.80 -11.71 4.33
N LYS A 452 0.16 -12.36 4.98
CA LYS A 452 1.58 -12.00 4.90
C LYS A 452 2.15 -12.17 3.50
N LEU A 453 1.56 -13.02 2.65
CA LEU A 453 1.96 -13.18 1.25
C LEU A 453 1.78 -11.89 0.46
N ASN A 454 0.76 -11.09 0.80
CA ASN A 454 0.52 -9.77 0.22
C ASN A 454 1.43 -8.68 0.80
N GLY A 455 2.27 -9.01 1.80
CA GLY A 455 3.03 -8.05 2.58
C GLY A 455 2.24 -7.44 3.75
N MET A 456 1.00 -7.88 3.99
CA MET A 456 0.20 -7.47 5.14
C MET A 456 0.65 -8.24 6.39
N ASN A 457 1.61 -7.67 7.12
CA ASN A 457 2.17 -8.31 8.30
C ASN A 457 1.16 -8.45 9.43
N ARG A 458 0.21 -7.51 9.52
CA ARG A 458 -0.88 -7.52 10.49
C ARG A 458 -1.99 -6.56 10.02
N CYS A 459 -3.24 -6.94 10.19
CA CYS A 459 -4.40 -6.07 10.00
C CYS A 459 -5.40 -6.37 11.11
N TRP A 460 -6.00 -5.36 11.72
CA TRP A 460 -6.95 -5.56 12.82
C TRP A 460 -7.88 -4.38 12.97
N VAL A 461 -9.00 -4.63 13.64
CA VAL A 461 -10.01 -3.63 13.91
C VAL A 461 -9.91 -3.26 15.38
N LEU A 462 -9.98 -1.97 15.70
CA LEU A 462 -10.13 -1.47 17.06
C LEU A 462 -11.57 -1.00 17.25
N VAL A 463 -12.21 -1.43 18.33
CA VAL A 463 -13.58 -1.03 18.66
C VAL A 463 -13.63 -0.56 20.12
N ALA A 464 -13.96 0.71 20.31
CA ALA A 464 -14.18 1.31 21.62
C ALA A 464 -15.69 1.49 21.86
N ASN A 465 -16.17 1.11 23.04
CA ASN A 465 -17.52 1.42 23.47
C ASN A 465 -17.57 2.84 24.06
N ARG A 466 -18.36 3.71 23.42
CA ARG A 466 -18.56 5.11 23.82
C ARG A 466 -19.95 5.35 24.42
N GLY A 467 -20.72 4.28 24.58
CA GLY A 467 -21.98 4.26 25.29
C GLY A 467 -21.81 4.25 26.81
N GLN A 468 -22.94 4.36 27.51
CA GLN A 468 -23.01 4.31 28.98
C GLN A 468 -23.28 2.90 29.51
N GLU A 469 -23.66 1.97 28.63
CA GLU A 469 -23.94 0.58 28.96
C GLU A 469 -23.00 -0.36 28.18
N PRO A 470 -22.86 -1.64 28.59
CA PRO A 470 -22.10 -2.62 27.82
C PRO A 470 -22.60 -2.71 26.37
N ALA A 471 -21.67 -2.64 25.41
CA ALA A 471 -21.98 -2.77 23.99
C ALA A 471 -21.92 -4.23 23.56
N GLU A 472 -23.00 -4.69 22.92
CA GLU A 472 -23.01 -5.94 22.17
C GLU A 472 -22.58 -5.62 20.74
N VAL A 473 -21.51 -6.26 20.27
CA VAL A 473 -20.86 -5.94 19.00
C VAL A 473 -20.68 -7.19 18.14
N GLU A 474 -21.05 -7.07 16.87
CA GLU A 474 -20.79 -8.05 15.83
C GLU A 474 -19.84 -7.47 14.79
N ILE A 475 -18.81 -8.23 14.40
CA ILE A 475 -17.90 -7.87 13.31
C ILE A 475 -18.06 -8.87 12.18
N ARG A 476 -18.35 -8.37 10.98
CA ARG A 476 -18.51 -9.15 9.75
C ARG A 476 -17.44 -8.79 8.75
N VAL A 477 -16.95 -9.79 8.01
CA VAL A 477 -16.06 -9.60 6.86
C VAL A 477 -16.62 -10.41 5.70
N GLY A 478 -16.86 -9.77 4.55
CA GLY A 478 -17.49 -10.43 3.40
C GLY A 478 -18.92 -10.90 3.70
N GLY A 479 -19.63 -10.18 4.57
CA GLY A 479 -20.98 -10.54 5.04
C GLY A 479 -21.02 -11.68 6.08
N LEU A 480 -19.89 -12.32 6.38
CA LEU A 480 -19.81 -13.41 7.36
C LEU A 480 -19.35 -12.89 8.71
N THR A 481 -20.05 -13.26 9.79
CA THR A 481 -19.67 -12.98 11.18
C THR A 481 -18.31 -13.60 11.50
N LYS A 482 -17.37 -12.78 11.99
CA LYS A 482 -16.02 -13.20 12.40
C LYS A 482 -15.76 -13.03 13.90
N ALA A 483 -16.41 -12.06 14.54
CA ALA A 483 -16.35 -11.88 15.99
C ALA A 483 -17.70 -11.44 16.55
N VAL A 484 -17.99 -11.89 17.78
CA VAL A 484 -19.15 -11.49 18.57
C VAL A 484 -18.71 -11.18 19.99
N TYR A 485 -19.10 -10.01 20.48
CA TYR A 485 -18.96 -9.56 21.86
C TYR A 485 -20.37 -9.35 22.39
N ALA A 486 -20.83 -10.17 23.33
CA ALA A 486 -22.20 -10.12 23.80
C ALA A 486 -22.32 -10.52 25.27
N ALA A 487 -23.38 -10.06 25.93
CA ALA A 487 -23.62 -10.40 27.34
C ALA A 487 -23.78 -11.92 27.52
N ALA A 488 -24.42 -12.59 26.57
CA ALA A 488 -24.56 -14.04 26.54
C ALA A 488 -23.21 -14.79 26.50
N GLY A 489 -22.17 -14.18 25.93
CA GLY A 489 -20.81 -14.70 25.91
C GLY A 489 -19.95 -14.25 27.09
N GLY A 490 -20.49 -13.44 28.01
CA GLY A 490 -19.75 -12.84 29.13
C GLY A 490 -18.65 -11.87 28.71
N ASN A 491 -18.68 -11.37 27.47
CA ASN A 491 -17.60 -10.58 26.87
C ASN A 491 -18.09 -9.31 26.15
N ALA A 492 -19.31 -8.84 26.44
CA ALA A 492 -19.77 -7.52 25.99
C ALA A 492 -18.75 -6.44 26.38
N ILE A 493 -18.57 -5.44 25.52
CA ILE A 493 -17.54 -4.42 25.72
C ILE A 493 -18.06 -3.43 26.78
N PRO A 494 -17.46 -3.30 27.97
CA PRO A 494 -17.94 -2.39 29.00
C PRO A 494 -17.83 -0.92 28.54
N PRO A 495 -18.56 0.03 29.15
CA PRO A 495 -18.40 1.46 28.89
C PRO A 495 -16.94 1.91 28.99
N GLY A 496 -16.44 2.61 27.98
CA GLY A 496 -15.02 3.01 27.87
C GLY A 496 -14.05 1.86 27.54
N GLY A 497 -14.53 0.61 27.47
CA GLY A 497 -13.75 -0.56 27.09
C GLY A 497 -13.38 -0.57 25.60
N ILE A 498 -12.29 -1.26 25.29
CA ILE A 498 -11.79 -1.45 23.93
C ILE A 498 -11.52 -2.93 23.67
N VAL A 499 -11.81 -3.38 22.45
CA VAL A 499 -11.37 -4.68 21.92
C VAL A 499 -10.61 -4.48 20.62
N THR A 500 -9.67 -5.39 20.32
CA THR A 500 -8.80 -5.32 19.13
C THR A 500 -8.75 -6.64 18.36
N PRO A 501 -9.89 -7.13 17.82
CA PRO A 501 -9.95 -8.42 17.14
C PRO A 501 -9.07 -8.47 15.88
N GLU A 502 -8.44 -9.63 15.70
CA GLU A 502 -7.66 -9.98 14.52
C GLU A 502 -8.18 -11.28 13.91
N PHE A 503 -8.09 -11.38 12.60
CA PHE A 503 -8.49 -12.54 11.81
C PHE A 503 -7.30 -12.97 10.96
N PRO A 504 -6.30 -13.66 11.54
CA PRO A 504 -5.07 -14.02 10.83
C PRO A 504 -5.34 -14.78 9.52
N SER A 505 -4.58 -14.46 8.48
CA SER A 505 -4.68 -15.08 7.15
C SER A 505 -6.01 -14.85 6.40
N LEU A 506 -6.89 -13.99 6.91
CA LEU A 506 -8.11 -13.60 6.22
C LEU A 506 -7.80 -12.47 5.22
N THR A 507 -8.20 -12.67 3.97
CA THR A 507 -8.21 -11.63 2.94
C THR A 507 -9.60 -11.58 2.31
N ASP A 508 -10.41 -10.61 2.73
CA ASP A 508 -11.79 -10.48 2.25
C ASP A 508 -12.35 -9.06 2.50
N GLY A 509 -13.64 -8.82 2.31
CA GLY A 509 -14.27 -7.52 2.59
C GLY A 509 -15.66 -7.37 1.96
N PRO A 510 -16.37 -6.26 2.19
CA PRO A 510 -16.06 -5.20 3.15
C PRO A 510 -16.13 -5.70 4.60
N VAL A 511 -15.59 -4.92 5.53
CA VAL A 511 -15.73 -5.10 6.97
C VAL A 511 -16.89 -4.26 7.47
N GLN A 512 -17.69 -4.83 8.36
CA GLN A 512 -18.75 -4.14 9.08
C GLN A 512 -18.59 -4.38 10.58
N VAL A 513 -18.65 -3.32 11.38
CA VAL A 513 -18.67 -3.37 12.85
C VAL A 513 -20.00 -2.80 13.31
N VAL A 514 -20.83 -3.59 13.99
CA VAL A 514 -22.16 -3.17 14.44
C VAL A 514 -22.31 -3.36 15.94
N SER A 515 -22.78 -2.34 16.65
CA SER A 515 -23.38 -2.52 17.96
C SER A 515 -24.83 -3.00 17.79
N THR A 516 -25.11 -4.25 18.13
CA THR A 516 -26.42 -4.88 17.96
C THR A 516 -27.45 -4.38 18.96
N ASN A 517 -26.99 -3.81 20.09
CA ASN A 517 -27.83 -3.15 21.09
C ASN A 517 -27.81 -1.60 20.99
N GLY A 518 -27.29 -1.05 19.89
CA GLY A 518 -27.37 0.37 19.56
C GLY A 518 -26.48 1.31 20.39
N GLN A 519 -25.48 0.79 21.10
CA GLN A 519 -24.51 1.65 21.79
C GLN A 519 -23.64 2.39 20.77
N PRO A 520 -23.30 3.67 21.00
CA PRO A 520 -22.36 4.38 20.15
C PRO A 520 -20.96 3.76 20.32
N LEU A 521 -20.34 3.44 19.19
CA LEU A 521 -19.00 2.92 19.09
C LEU A 521 -18.07 3.98 18.51
N LEU A 522 -16.77 3.74 18.68
CA LEU A 522 -15.72 4.33 17.86
C LEU A 522 -14.88 3.19 17.28
N ALA A 523 -14.72 3.14 15.97
CA ALA A 523 -13.97 2.08 15.31
C ALA A 523 -12.91 2.61 14.33
N SER A 524 -11.76 1.95 14.30
CA SER A 524 -10.71 2.15 13.31
C SER A 524 -10.14 0.82 12.83
N GLN A 525 -9.56 0.82 11.64
CA GLN A 525 -8.81 -0.31 11.10
C GLN A 525 -7.34 0.07 11.03
N ARG A 526 -6.49 -0.81 11.53
CA ARG A 526 -5.05 -0.63 11.54
C ARG A 526 -4.35 -1.73 10.75
N THR A 527 -3.31 -1.34 10.05
CA THR A 527 -2.52 -2.26 9.24
C THR A 527 -1.03 -2.00 9.41
N ILE A 528 -0.26 -3.07 9.56
CA ILE A 528 1.18 -3.07 9.33
C ILE A 528 1.40 -3.72 7.98
N PHE A 529 1.63 -2.91 6.96
CA PHE A 529 2.05 -3.38 5.65
C PHE A 529 3.56 -3.32 5.58
N ARG A 530 4.15 -4.51 5.64
CA ARG A 530 5.59 -4.72 5.73
C ARG A 530 6.19 -3.92 6.89
N ASP A 531 6.64 -2.72 6.59
CA ASP A 531 7.41 -1.84 7.44
C ASP A 531 6.77 -0.50 7.71
N SER A 532 5.61 -0.29 7.11
CA SER A 532 4.77 0.88 7.31
C SER A 532 3.59 0.56 8.23
N PHE A 533 3.13 1.61 8.88
CA PHE A 533 1.91 1.63 9.68
C PHE A 533 0.88 2.49 8.99
N GLU A 534 -0.37 2.04 9.01
CA GLU A 534 -1.53 2.81 8.58
C GLU A 534 -2.67 2.59 9.55
N GLU A 535 -3.43 3.65 9.83
CA GLU A 535 -4.69 3.55 10.56
C GLU A 535 -5.75 4.50 10.00
N ASN A 536 -6.96 3.96 9.81
CA ASN A 536 -8.08 4.70 9.26
C ASN A 536 -9.30 4.63 10.18
N PRO A 537 -9.98 5.76 10.43
CA PRO A 537 -11.31 5.76 11.04
C PRO A 537 -12.30 4.99 10.16
N GLY A 538 -13.27 4.32 10.78
CA GLY A 538 -14.33 3.65 10.04
C GLY A 538 -15.24 4.64 9.31
N THR A 539 -15.71 4.26 8.13
CA THR A 539 -16.69 5.03 7.37
C THR A 539 -18.08 4.82 7.95
N LEU A 540 -18.82 5.90 8.18
CA LEU A 540 -20.19 5.84 8.67
C LEU A 540 -21.16 5.54 7.52
N PRO A 541 -22.23 4.74 7.73
CA PRO A 541 -23.26 4.52 6.71
C PRO A 541 -23.89 5.80 6.17
N ALA A 542 -23.97 6.85 7.00
CA ALA A 542 -24.50 8.17 6.61
C ALA A 542 -23.60 8.93 5.62
N SER A 543 -22.36 8.48 5.42
CA SER A 543 -21.41 9.05 4.45
C SER A 543 -21.34 8.26 3.14
N LEU A 544 -22.16 7.22 2.99
CA LEU A 544 -22.26 6.44 1.77
C LEU A 544 -23.26 7.11 0.82
N SER A 545 -22.93 7.11 -0.46
CA SER A 545 -23.80 7.69 -1.49
C SER A 545 -23.50 7.07 -2.86
N ALA A 546 -24.32 7.39 -3.85
CA ALA A 546 -24.11 6.92 -5.22
C ALA A 546 -22.83 7.52 -5.84
N ASP A 547 -22.42 8.72 -5.44
CA ASP A 547 -21.28 9.45 -6.00
C ASP A 547 -20.22 9.69 -4.93
N GLN A 548 -19.04 9.11 -5.14
CA GLN A 548 -17.90 9.19 -4.23
C GLN A 548 -16.69 9.75 -4.96
N TRP A 549 -15.94 10.63 -4.29
CA TRP A 549 -14.87 11.40 -4.89
C TRP A 549 -13.51 11.22 -4.21
N PHE A 550 -12.46 11.33 -5.02
CA PHE A 550 -11.05 11.46 -4.61
C PHE A 550 -10.39 12.62 -5.35
N THR A 551 -9.34 13.20 -4.78
CA THR A 551 -8.64 14.35 -5.37
C THR A 551 -7.74 13.98 -6.55
N TRP A 552 -7.29 12.73 -6.66
CA TRP A 552 -6.35 12.28 -7.68
C TRP A 552 -6.33 10.77 -7.88
N TYR A 553 -5.65 10.34 -8.95
CA TYR A 553 -5.27 8.97 -9.25
C TYR A 553 -3.88 9.00 -9.94
N ASP A 554 -2.98 8.09 -9.56
CA ASP A 554 -1.67 7.90 -10.22
C ASP A 554 -1.17 6.46 -10.04
N SER A 555 -1.31 5.66 -11.10
CA SER A 555 -0.76 4.32 -11.17
C SER A 555 0.55 4.23 -11.96
N ARG A 556 1.17 5.37 -12.32
CA ARG A 556 2.40 5.38 -13.12
C ARG A 556 3.59 4.97 -12.26
N LEU A 557 4.35 3.99 -12.75
CA LEU A 557 5.50 3.43 -12.03
C LEU A 557 6.70 4.39 -11.89
N VAL A 558 6.69 5.53 -12.59
CA VAL A 558 7.79 6.52 -12.60
C VAL A 558 7.83 7.41 -11.35
N ASP A 559 6.70 7.54 -10.63
CA ASP A 559 6.57 8.48 -9.52
C ASP A 559 6.70 7.81 -8.14
N TYR A 560 7.31 6.62 -8.11
CA TYR A 560 7.39 5.74 -6.94
C TYR A 560 6.04 5.26 -6.39
N MET A 561 4.93 5.64 -7.01
CA MET A 561 3.60 5.04 -6.84
C MET A 561 3.61 3.71 -7.59
N ARG A 562 3.87 2.62 -6.85
CA ARG A 562 3.97 1.26 -7.39
C ARG A 562 2.60 0.63 -7.63
N GLY A 563 1.53 1.34 -7.29
CA GLY A 563 0.17 1.07 -7.72
C GLY A 563 -0.85 1.94 -6.98
N ASP A 564 -2.01 2.10 -7.59
CA ASP A 564 -3.13 2.91 -7.11
C ASP A 564 -4.42 2.17 -7.47
N TRP A 565 -5.19 1.74 -6.48
CA TRP A 565 -6.42 0.97 -6.64
C TRP A 565 -7.61 1.74 -6.09
N LEU A 566 -8.73 1.66 -6.78
CA LEU A 566 -10.01 2.10 -6.25
C LEU A 566 -10.75 0.87 -5.73
N LEU A 567 -11.02 0.83 -4.44
CA LEU A 567 -11.83 -0.21 -3.83
C LEU A 567 -13.27 0.29 -3.78
N VAL A 568 -14.19 -0.47 -4.36
CA VAL A 568 -15.59 -0.08 -4.47
C VAL A 568 -16.46 -1.25 -4.01
N SER A 569 -17.30 -1.01 -3.01
CA SER A 569 -18.28 -1.99 -2.53
C SER A 569 -19.69 -1.42 -2.57
N ASN A 570 -20.62 -2.22 -3.08
CA ASN A 570 -22.03 -1.89 -3.10
C ASN A 570 -22.65 -2.18 -1.73
N GLN A 571 -23.10 -1.13 -1.04
CA GLN A 571 -23.75 -1.23 0.27
C GLN A 571 -25.28 -1.10 0.17
N GLY A 572 -25.83 -0.95 -1.04
CA GLY A 572 -27.26 -0.89 -1.31
C GLY A 572 -27.88 -2.25 -1.61
N THR A 573 -29.19 -2.25 -1.83
CA THR A 573 -29.93 -3.42 -2.28
C THR A 573 -29.85 -3.60 -3.79
N GLY A 574 -29.79 -4.84 -4.24
CA GLY A 574 -29.66 -5.19 -5.66
C GLY A 574 -28.29 -4.89 -6.26
N GLN A 575 -28.17 -5.11 -7.57
CA GLN A 575 -26.93 -4.91 -8.32
C GLN A 575 -26.70 -3.42 -8.61
N ALA A 576 -25.49 -2.94 -8.37
CA ALA A 576 -25.04 -1.62 -8.80
C ALA A 576 -24.33 -1.69 -10.17
N THR A 577 -24.63 -0.73 -11.05
CA THR A 577 -23.80 -0.41 -12.21
C THR A 577 -22.95 0.79 -11.85
N VAL A 578 -21.63 0.63 -11.90
CA VAL A 578 -20.66 1.63 -11.48
C VAL A 578 -19.88 2.16 -12.67
N GLU A 579 -19.74 3.48 -12.76
CA GLU A 579 -18.86 4.17 -13.71
C GLU A 579 -17.75 4.87 -12.94
N ILE A 580 -16.55 4.90 -13.51
CA ILE A 580 -15.39 5.58 -12.91
C ILE A 580 -14.86 6.60 -13.89
N TYR A 581 -14.66 7.82 -13.39
CA TYR A 581 -14.12 8.94 -14.16
C TYR A 581 -12.81 9.42 -13.51
N ILE A 582 -11.77 9.64 -14.31
CA ILE A 582 -10.50 10.21 -13.86
C ILE A 582 -10.24 11.48 -14.67
N GLY A 583 -10.27 12.64 -14.01
CA GLY A 583 -10.11 13.93 -14.70
C GLY A 583 -11.19 14.17 -15.76
N GLY A 584 -12.42 13.72 -15.50
CA GLY A 584 -13.55 13.78 -16.42
C GLY A 584 -13.57 12.72 -17.53
N VAL A 585 -12.50 11.92 -17.68
CA VAL A 585 -12.45 10.83 -18.66
C VAL A 585 -13.06 9.56 -18.05
N LYS A 586 -14.07 9.01 -18.72
CA LYS A 586 -14.70 7.74 -18.34
C LYS A 586 -13.74 6.58 -18.60
N MET A 587 -13.58 5.71 -17.62
CA MET A 587 -12.60 4.63 -17.66
C MET A 587 -13.22 3.29 -18.04
N ASN A 588 -12.54 2.52 -18.88
CA ASN A 588 -12.94 1.15 -19.23
C ASN A 588 -12.53 0.16 -18.14
N ASP A 589 -13.34 -0.88 -17.95
CA ASP A 589 -13.01 -2.01 -17.08
C ASP A 589 -11.72 -2.69 -17.59
N PRO A 590 -10.63 -2.67 -16.82
CA PRO A 590 -9.38 -3.31 -17.22
C PRO A 590 -9.52 -4.82 -17.47
N ALA A 591 -10.46 -5.48 -16.78
CA ALA A 591 -10.74 -6.89 -16.97
C ALA A 591 -11.64 -7.17 -18.19
N ASN A 592 -12.44 -6.18 -18.61
CA ASN A 592 -13.36 -6.27 -19.74
C ASN A 592 -13.34 -4.97 -20.56
N PRO A 593 -12.32 -4.73 -21.41
CA PRO A 593 -12.10 -3.43 -22.04
C PRO A 593 -13.22 -2.92 -22.96
N GLY A 594 -14.18 -3.78 -23.33
CA GLY A 594 -15.39 -3.39 -24.07
C GLY A 594 -16.47 -2.73 -23.22
N ASN A 595 -16.32 -2.75 -21.89
CA ASN A 595 -17.23 -2.12 -20.95
C ASN A 595 -16.58 -0.88 -20.36
N ASP A 596 -17.28 0.25 -20.41
CA ASP A 596 -16.94 1.50 -19.71
C ASP A 596 -17.64 1.61 -18.35
N TRP A 597 -18.07 0.47 -17.80
CA TRP A 597 -18.80 0.33 -16.55
C TRP A 597 -18.47 -1.00 -15.87
N PHE A 598 -18.80 -1.10 -14.58
CA PHE A 598 -18.62 -2.28 -13.75
C PHE A 598 -19.94 -2.73 -13.12
N THR A 599 -20.13 -4.04 -12.95
CA THR A 599 -21.25 -4.58 -12.17
C THR A 599 -20.76 -4.96 -10.78
N VAL A 600 -21.46 -4.49 -9.75
CA VAL A 600 -21.18 -4.83 -8.36
C VAL A 600 -22.46 -5.39 -7.73
N PRO A 601 -22.56 -6.71 -7.49
CA PRO A 601 -23.70 -7.31 -6.80
C PRO A 601 -23.94 -6.70 -5.42
N GLU A 602 -25.12 -6.91 -4.84
CA GLU A 602 -25.41 -6.54 -3.46
C GLU A 602 -24.37 -7.15 -2.50
N GLY A 603 -23.76 -6.31 -1.65
CA GLY A 603 -22.67 -6.72 -0.76
C GLY A 603 -21.35 -7.08 -1.48
N GLY A 604 -21.33 -7.02 -2.81
CA GLY A 604 -20.16 -7.28 -3.63
C GLY A 604 -19.15 -6.15 -3.61
N ARG A 605 -17.99 -6.41 -4.23
CA ARG A 605 -16.91 -5.43 -4.39
C ARG A 605 -16.12 -5.62 -5.68
N ILE A 606 -15.48 -4.56 -6.13
CA ILE A 606 -14.48 -4.53 -7.21
C ILE A 606 -13.27 -3.72 -6.75
N THR A 607 -12.10 -4.00 -7.35
CA THR A 607 -10.84 -3.32 -7.03
C THR A 607 -10.07 -2.92 -8.29
N PRO A 608 -10.65 -2.10 -9.19
CA PRO A 608 -9.98 -1.71 -10.42
C PRO A 608 -8.68 -0.93 -10.18
N GLN A 609 -7.72 -1.16 -11.08
CA GLN A 609 -6.53 -0.37 -11.27
C GLN A 609 -6.39 -0.07 -12.77
N PHE A 610 -6.19 1.18 -13.12
CA PHE A 610 -6.02 1.63 -14.49
C PHE A 610 -4.54 1.89 -14.74
N GLU A 611 -3.82 0.93 -15.31
CA GLU A 611 -2.37 0.99 -15.47
C GLU A 611 -1.90 2.21 -16.28
N ASN A 612 -0.80 2.84 -15.83
CA ASN A 612 -0.20 4.02 -16.47
C ASN A 612 -1.13 5.23 -16.61
N VAL A 613 -2.19 5.30 -15.80
CA VAL A 613 -3.10 6.44 -15.76
C VAL A 613 -2.73 7.35 -14.61
N MET A 614 -2.71 8.65 -14.89
CA MET A 614 -2.64 9.69 -13.87
C MET A 614 -3.60 10.80 -14.22
N GLY A 615 -4.30 11.28 -13.21
CA GLY A 615 -5.31 12.31 -13.41
C GLY A 615 -6.10 12.52 -12.14
N GLY A 616 -7.25 13.14 -12.29
CA GLY A 616 -8.13 13.50 -11.21
C GLY A 616 -8.65 14.92 -11.37
N PRO A 617 -9.72 15.31 -10.66
CA PRO A 617 -10.40 14.55 -9.60
C PRO A 617 -11.04 13.24 -10.08
N VAL A 618 -11.20 12.28 -9.18
CA VAL A 618 -11.76 10.95 -9.47
C VAL A 618 -13.19 10.88 -8.97
N LEU A 619 -14.10 10.44 -9.82
CA LEU A 619 -15.49 10.12 -9.46
C LEU A 619 -15.74 8.63 -9.62
N VAL A 620 -16.27 8.01 -8.58
CA VAL A 620 -16.88 6.68 -8.62
C VAL A 620 -18.39 6.87 -8.46
N ARG A 621 -19.15 6.50 -9.49
CA ARG A 621 -20.60 6.73 -9.58
C ARG A 621 -21.37 5.45 -9.74
N SER A 622 -22.36 5.21 -8.88
CA SER A 622 -23.41 4.22 -9.06
C SER A 622 -24.53 4.83 -9.91
N VAL A 623 -24.58 4.50 -11.20
CA VAL A 623 -25.63 5.04 -12.10
C VAL A 623 -27.01 4.48 -11.80
N THR A 624 -27.07 3.36 -11.07
CA THR A 624 -28.29 2.73 -10.57
C THR A 624 -28.70 3.25 -9.18
N GLY A 625 -27.92 4.15 -8.57
CA GLY A 625 -28.28 4.89 -7.36
C GLY A 625 -27.96 4.19 -6.03
N GLN A 626 -27.36 3.00 -6.04
CA GLN A 626 -26.96 2.33 -4.80
C GLN A 626 -25.85 3.11 -4.07
N PRO A 627 -25.89 3.19 -2.73
CA PRO A 627 -24.80 3.74 -1.94
C PRO A 627 -23.54 2.88 -2.06
N LEU A 628 -22.41 3.54 -2.33
CA LEU A 628 -21.10 2.94 -2.47
C LEU A 628 -20.25 3.23 -1.24
N LEU A 629 -19.55 2.20 -0.75
CA LEU A 629 -18.42 2.34 0.14
C LEU A 629 -17.16 2.29 -0.71
N THR A 630 -16.35 3.35 -0.67
CA THR A 630 -15.15 3.45 -1.51
C THR A 630 -13.93 3.88 -0.72
N SER A 631 -12.76 3.46 -1.20
CA SER A 631 -11.48 3.95 -0.73
C SER A 631 -10.43 3.84 -1.84
N GLN A 632 -9.41 4.67 -1.76
CA GLN A 632 -8.26 4.65 -2.67
C GLN A 632 -7.05 4.10 -1.93
N ARG A 633 -6.42 3.07 -2.50
CA ARG A 633 -5.23 2.44 -1.96
C ARG A 633 -4.03 2.77 -2.82
N VAL A 634 -3.00 3.35 -2.22
CA VAL A 634 -1.75 3.68 -2.90
C VAL A 634 -0.61 2.87 -2.31
N LEU A 635 0.18 2.20 -3.14
CA LEU A 635 1.47 1.62 -2.76
C LEU A 635 2.60 2.57 -3.14
N PHE A 636 3.38 3.00 -2.16
CA PHE A 636 4.51 3.91 -2.35
C PHE A 636 5.83 3.23 -1.98
N LYS A 637 6.83 3.34 -2.87
CA LYS A 637 8.21 2.84 -2.71
C LYS A 637 8.30 1.41 -2.16
N GLU A 638 8.21 0.45 -3.07
CA GLU A 638 8.45 -0.97 -2.78
C GLU A 638 9.91 -1.35 -3.03
N GLY A 639 10.53 -2.04 -2.06
CA GLY A 639 11.91 -2.55 -2.16
C GLY A 639 12.36 -3.27 -0.89
N LEU A 640 13.65 -3.56 -0.77
CA LEU A 640 14.25 -4.08 0.46
C LEU A 640 15.24 -3.09 1.07
N ASN A 641 15.36 -3.12 2.40
CA ASN A 641 16.45 -2.41 3.08
C ASN A 641 17.82 -2.92 2.59
N ARG A 642 18.70 -1.96 2.31
CA ARG A 642 20.11 -2.16 1.96
C ARG A 642 20.92 -2.55 3.19
#